data_AF-A0A4R4F6J0-F1
#
_entry.id   AF-A0A4R4F6J0-F1
#
_cell.length_a   1.000
_cell.length_b   1.000
_cell.length_c   1.000
_cell.angle_alpha   90.00
_cell.angle_beta   90.00
_cell.angle_gamma   90.00
#
_symmetry.space_group_name_H-M   'P 1'
#
loop_
_entity.id
_entity.type
_entity.pdbx_description
1 polymer ?
#
loop_
_entity_poly.entity_id
_entity_poly.type
_entity_poly.pdbx_seq_one_letter_code
_entity_poly.pdbx_strand_id
1 'polypeptide(L)'
;MQFRDFRHQIEPDEQKLTEGLEAAKHRFEDNLALLQLQQPELVKQLKSYALKHDTLCIDRAGDVQLLLSQSMTFAWPPREYEASYVQICNKLSESKASLLAISLQHSGANVLSLIATNHAPVILVYVSSLSELYVSLHAHDWRKAFTGSQLIFQIGGTIEQVEQDLETLEQHGLSVKPCTVIQTLSSDEESEAIWHFEQALNWTYDCDPSLRVHTHKFKDLCEFELLNTLIDNLRHSSIAYEQPWTLILVGASASILKHAIHKRNLTRIVLVHPHQSFAEDAIQKANELGIEILSINGSESELPGKLFLALNSLSKAQHSSLRIYQGDPSSALEQLRQLCELELRYLVQPTTGVQRLYQSALHTTQIEQNVLTRRSRWPESGNGKVPALILGNGPSLKKIIPELRKGAFAGYLIVSCGTAISTLAQENITPHLHLELEYFAGHLSSLPEAFYSETTFVGPLGFNHRLRSLFQRQRSFVIDGHPFDEVVPHIPDDAIRVTEAFPTVANLAAELMPKLGADSVFLAGIDLAFKGSEHHAGGEMYEQTSFEQYKHSSGGAIEAVNVDGQLVHTKREFIFSAQQLKKIIQQSPTAQYFSISEGLPLGAEVLKQIPANRALFDAEITPVSRCTIQWSQLGYNCDSTAYFDELKDICLMQPELAQQHLYRLLEDSDTQILSSNHSKNIGRFWSASLIASLASLMLRHIEKNERLPDSLEDKLKNLAHLVLLYSAKI
;
A
#
# COMPACT_ATOMS: atom_id res chain seq x y z
N MET A 1 15.29 -0.38 -18.59
CA MET A 1 15.21 0.00 -17.16
C MET A 1 15.01 -1.30 -16.40
N GLN A 2 15.95 -1.69 -15.54
CA GLN A 2 15.88 -2.98 -14.85
C GLN A 2 14.92 -2.88 -13.66
N PHE A 3 14.06 -3.89 -13.47
CA PHE A 3 13.15 -3.93 -12.33
C PHE A 3 13.93 -4.32 -11.08
N ARG A 4 14.25 -3.34 -10.24
CA ARG A 4 15.12 -3.48 -9.05
C ARG A 4 14.40 -3.14 -7.75
N ASP A 5 13.16 -3.58 -7.57
CA ASP A 5 12.42 -3.44 -6.30
C ASP A 5 13.01 -4.39 -5.22
N PHE A 6 14.26 -4.12 -4.86
CA PHE A 6 15.04 -4.85 -3.86
C PHE A 6 14.79 -4.35 -2.44
N ARG A 7 13.64 -3.71 -2.15
CA ARG A 7 13.34 -3.28 -0.76
C ARG A 7 13.39 -4.45 0.23
N HIS A 8 13.11 -5.66 -0.24
CA HIS A 8 13.27 -6.88 0.55
C HIS A 8 14.72 -7.25 0.86
N GLN A 9 15.69 -6.72 0.12
CA GLN A 9 17.12 -6.90 0.38
C GLN A 9 17.64 -5.90 1.42
N ILE A 10 16.88 -4.88 1.84
CA ILE A 10 17.33 -4.02 2.94
C ILE A 10 17.48 -4.87 4.21
N GLU A 11 18.57 -4.68 4.96
CA GLU A 11 18.80 -5.31 6.25
C GLU A 11 17.62 -5.01 7.20
N PRO A 12 16.80 -6.02 7.54
CA PRO A 12 15.61 -5.81 8.37
C PRO A 12 15.93 -5.54 9.84
N ASP A 13 17.11 -5.95 10.32
CA ASP A 13 17.55 -5.70 11.70
C ASP A 13 18.03 -4.25 11.84
N GLU A 14 17.23 -3.42 12.53
CA GLU A 14 17.54 -1.99 12.72
C GLU A 14 18.91 -1.76 13.38
N GLN A 15 19.33 -2.65 14.29
CA GLN A 15 20.63 -2.54 14.94
C GLN A 15 21.75 -2.80 13.94
N LYS A 16 21.68 -3.89 13.17
CA LYS A 16 22.70 -4.19 12.14
C LYS A 16 22.73 -3.14 11.04
N LEU A 17 21.57 -2.65 10.61
CA LEU A 17 21.47 -1.56 9.64
C LEU A 17 22.19 -0.31 10.18
N THR A 18 21.95 0.05 11.43
CA THR A 18 22.60 1.19 12.10
C THR A 18 24.11 0.99 12.19
N GLU A 19 24.57 -0.15 12.71
CA GLU A 19 26.00 -0.49 12.82
C GLU A 19 26.70 -0.48 11.45
N GLY A 20 26.06 -1.00 10.41
CA GLY A 20 26.59 -0.99 9.05
C GLY A 20 26.69 0.40 8.45
N LEU A 21 25.70 1.27 8.69
CA LEU A 21 25.74 2.68 8.27
C LEU A 21 26.82 3.48 9.02
N GLU A 22 27.01 3.22 10.31
CA GLU A 22 28.11 3.81 11.09
C GLU A 22 29.47 3.37 10.55
N ALA A 23 29.64 2.08 10.23
CA ALA A 23 30.85 1.58 9.61
C ALA A 23 31.10 2.20 8.23
N ALA A 24 30.06 2.39 7.41
CA ALA A 24 30.15 3.06 6.11
C ALA A 24 30.57 4.54 6.25
N LYS A 25 30.06 5.25 7.26
CA LYS A 25 30.47 6.61 7.58
C LYS A 25 31.95 6.70 7.97
N HIS A 26 32.42 5.83 8.86
CA HIS A 26 33.83 5.79 9.24
C HIS A 26 34.74 5.47 8.05
N ARG A 27 34.33 4.54 7.20
CA ARG A 27 35.04 4.21 5.96
C ARG A 27 35.15 5.41 5.02
N PHE A 28 34.09 6.18 4.88
CA PHE A 28 34.10 7.40 4.09
C PHE A 28 35.09 8.43 4.65
N GLU A 29 35.07 8.68 5.96
CA GLU A 29 36.02 9.59 6.62
C GLU A 29 37.47 9.16 6.40
N ASP A 30 37.75 7.87 6.55
CA ASP A 30 39.06 7.25 6.31
C ASP A 30 39.53 7.40 4.85
N ASN A 31 38.63 7.17 3.89
CA ASN A 31 38.89 7.36 2.47
C ASN A 31 39.21 8.83 2.15
N LEU A 32 38.42 9.77 2.69
CA LEU A 32 38.62 11.19 2.48
C LEU A 32 39.96 11.67 3.05
N ALA A 33 40.42 11.11 4.17
CA ALA A 33 41.70 11.50 4.77
C ALA A 33 42.89 11.29 3.83
N LEU A 34 42.90 10.18 3.06
CA LEU A 34 43.95 9.92 2.07
C LEU A 34 43.68 10.63 0.74
N LEU A 35 42.43 10.68 0.27
CA LEU A 35 42.09 11.39 -0.96
C LEU A 35 42.44 12.88 -0.86
N GLN A 36 42.35 13.48 0.34
CA GLN A 36 42.69 14.88 0.59
C GLN A 36 44.14 15.21 0.24
N LEU A 37 45.06 14.24 0.35
CA LEU A 37 46.47 14.40 -0.01
C LEU A 37 46.69 14.47 -1.52
N GLN A 38 45.81 13.86 -2.31
CA GLN A 38 45.89 13.84 -3.77
C GLN A 38 45.02 14.92 -4.43
N GLN A 39 43.79 15.12 -3.95
CA GLN A 39 42.75 15.93 -4.59
C GLN A 39 41.92 16.73 -3.57
N PRO A 40 42.49 17.81 -3.00
CA PRO A 40 41.86 18.56 -1.92
C PRO A 40 40.53 19.23 -2.30
N GLU A 41 40.41 19.71 -3.54
CA GLU A 41 39.18 20.33 -4.03
C GLU A 41 38.03 19.32 -4.21
N LEU A 42 38.33 18.10 -4.67
CA LEU A 42 37.32 17.04 -4.76
C LEU A 42 36.82 16.64 -3.37
N VAL A 43 37.72 16.53 -2.39
CA VAL A 43 37.31 16.25 -0.99
C VAL A 43 36.42 17.35 -0.44
N LYS A 44 36.70 18.62 -0.75
CA LYS A 44 35.83 19.74 -0.35
C LYS A 44 34.43 19.59 -0.95
N GLN A 45 34.33 19.21 -2.22
CA GLN A 45 33.06 18.94 -2.88
C GLN A 45 32.32 17.76 -2.21
N LEU A 46 33.00 16.63 -1.98
CA LEU A 46 32.45 15.43 -1.34
C LEU A 46 31.97 15.69 0.09
N LYS A 47 32.70 16.47 0.90
CA LYS A 47 32.29 16.87 2.26
C LYS A 47 31.07 17.77 2.27
N SER A 48 30.91 18.60 1.26
CA SER A 48 29.74 19.47 1.09
C SER A 48 28.57 18.78 0.38
N TYR A 49 28.78 17.58 -0.14
CA TYR A 49 27.78 16.85 -0.90
C TYR A 49 26.76 16.23 0.05
N ALA A 50 25.49 16.54 -0.18
CA ALA A 50 24.38 15.92 0.51
C ALA A 50 23.51 15.22 -0.52
N LEU A 51 23.22 13.94 -0.27
CA LEU A 51 22.19 13.23 -1.03
C LEU A 51 20.86 13.95 -0.79
N LYS A 52 20.31 14.56 -1.84
CA LYS A 52 19.06 15.33 -1.73
C LYS A 52 17.83 14.45 -1.68
N HIS A 53 17.83 13.39 -2.48
CA HIS A 53 16.66 12.56 -2.73
C HIS A 53 16.91 11.07 -2.58
N ASP A 54 18.16 10.60 -2.46
CA ASP A 54 18.46 9.17 -2.34
C ASP A 54 19.03 8.85 -0.96
N THR A 55 18.92 7.58 -0.55
CA THR A 55 19.27 7.16 0.81
C THR A 55 20.31 6.05 0.78
N LEU A 56 21.35 6.16 1.59
CA LEU A 56 22.27 5.04 1.84
C LEU A 56 21.57 4.00 2.71
N CYS A 57 21.69 2.72 2.33
CA CYS A 57 21.21 1.60 3.13
C CYS A 57 22.23 0.46 3.12
N ILE A 58 22.00 -0.53 3.97
CA ILE A 58 22.76 -1.78 4.01
C ILE A 58 21.82 -2.88 3.53
N ASP A 59 22.29 -3.70 2.60
CA ASP A 59 21.55 -4.89 2.19
C ASP A 59 21.78 -6.07 3.13
N ARG A 60 21.02 -7.16 2.95
CA ARG A 60 21.11 -8.39 3.75
C ARG A 60 22.46 -9.11 3.63
N ALA A 61 23.26 -8.80 2.60
CA ALA A 61 24.64 -9.30 2.49
C ALA A 61 25.63 -8.46 3.31
N GLY A 62 25.16 -7.34 3.89
CA GLY A 62 25.98 -6.37 4.60
C GLY A 62 26.69 -5.38 3.67
N ASP A 63 26.34 -5.36 2.39
CA ASP A 63 26.91 -4.44 1.41
C ASP A 63 26.15 -3.09 1.46
N VAL A 64 26.89 -2.00 1.28
CA VAL A 64 26.29 -0.66 1.18
C VAL A 64 25.60 -0.52 -0.16
N GLN A 65 24.38 -0.01 -0.15
CA GLN A 65 23.55 0.24 -1.33
C GLN A 65 23.04 1.68 -1.35
N LEU A 66 22.61 2.12 -2.52
CA LEU A 66 21.90 3.38 -2.71
C LEU A 66 20.43 3.09 -3.07
N LEU A 67 19.52 3.47 -2.19
CA LEU A 67 18.09 3.42 -2.42
C LEU A 67 17.64 4.72 -3.11
N LEU A 68 17.14 4.60 -4.34
CA LEU A 68 16.62 5.70 -5.13
C LEU A 68 15.22 6.06 -4.65
N SER A 69 14.97 7.22 -4.04
CA SER A 69 13.68 7.45 -3.37
C SER A 69 12.52 7.76 -4.33
N GLN A 70 12.79 8.01 -5.61
CA GLN A 70 11.72 8.18 -6.61
C GLN A 70 11.10 6.83 -7.01
N SER A 71 11.95 5.83 -7.27
CA SER A 71 11.53 4.49 -7.71
C SER A 71 11.48 3.47 -6.58
N MET A 72 12.04 3.81 -5.40
CA MET A 72 12.25 2.89 -4.28
C MET A 72 13.01 1.61 -4.66
N THR A 73 13.96 1.74 -5.59
CA THR A 73 14.79 0.64 -6.09
C THR A 73 16.25 0.83 -5.67
N PHE A 74 17.03 -0.24 -5.60
CA PHE A 74 18.49 -0.11 -5.47
C PHE A 74 19.11 0.37 -6.78
N ALA A 75 20.10 1.26 -6.66
CA ALA A 75 20.85 1.77 -7.80
C ALA A 75 21.76 0.70 -8.43
N TRP A 76 22.19 -0.28 -7.64
CA TRP A 76 23.16 -1.31 -8.04
C TRP A 76 22.56 -2.70 -7.97
N PRO A 77 23.03 -3.63 -8.82
CA PRO A 77 22.67 -5.03 -8.67
C PRO A 77 23.35 -5.60 -7.41
N PRO A 78 22.90 -6.76 -6.93
CA PRO A 78 23.64 -7.52 -5.93
C PRO A 78 25.06 -7.81 -6.42
N ARG A 79 26.01 -7.93 -5.50
CA ARG A 79 27.44 -8.06 -5.80
C ARG A 79 27.78 -9.15 -6.83
N GLU A 80 27.06 -10.27 -6.81
CA GLU A 80 27.25 -11.40 -7.73
C GLU A 80 26.91 -11.07 -9.19
N TYR A 81 26.09 -10.04 -9.42
CA TYR A 81 25.61 -9.60 -10.73
C TYR A 81 26.17 -8.23 -11.14
N GLU A 82 27.08 -7.64 -10.36
CA GLU A 82 27.81 -6.45 -10.79
C GLU A 82 28.56 -6.71 -12.10
N ALA A 83 28.55 -5.71 -13.00
CA ALA A 83 29.19 -5.80 -14.29
C ALA A 83 30.64 -6.33 -14.18
N SER A 84 30.93 -7.36 -14.98
CA SER A 84 32.31 -7.80 -15.22
C SER A 84 33.06 -6.79 -16.07
N TYR A 85 34.38 -6.84 -16.04
CA TYR A 85 35.24 -5.91 -16.77
C TYR A 85 36.11 -6.65 -17.77
N VAL A 86 36.34 -6.03 -18.93
CA VAL A 86 37.25 -6.54 -19.97
C VAL A 86 38.31 -5.49 -20.28
N GLN A 87 39.55 -5.95 -20.44
CA GLN A 87 40.64 -5.12 -20.93
C GLN A 87 40.53 -4.99 -22.45
N ILE A 88 40.43 -3.76 -22.95
CA ILE A 88 40.17 -3.49 -24.38
C ILE A 88 41.46 -3.22 -25.19
N CYS A 89 42.61 -3.05 -24.54
CA CYS A 89 43.88 -2.84 -25.23
C CYS A 89 44.88 -3.97 -24.98
N ASN A 90 45.20 -4.70 -26.05
CA ASN A 90 46.28 -5.69 -26.13
C ASN A 90 47.25 -5.31 -27.26
N LYS A 91 48.10 -4.31 -27.03
CA LYS A 91 49.40 -4.15 -27.69
C LYS A 91 50.29 -3.34 -26.76
N LEU A 92 51.05 -4.02 -25.92
CA LEU A 92 52.41 -3.68 -25.44
C LEU A 92 52.71 -4.55 -24.22
N SER A 93 53.71 -5.42 -24.39
CA SER A 93 54.50 -6.25 -23.46
C SER A 93 54.06 -6.46 -22.00
N GLU A 94 54.52 -7.58 -21.41
CA GLU A 94 54.52 -7.92 -19.97
C GLU A 94 55.17 -6.87 -19.01
N SER A 95 55.42 -5.63 -19.47
CA SER A 95 55.83 -4.49 -18.66
C SER A 95 54.65 -3.86 -17.91
N LYS A 96 54.87 -3.42 -16.66
CA LYS A 96 53.90 -2.64 -15.87
C LYS A 96 53.38 -1.40 -16.62
N ALA A 97 52.06 -1.25 -16.71
CA ALA A 97 51.42 -0.09 -17.33
C ALA A 97 51.82 1.21 -16.63
N SER A 98 52.03 2.29 -17.39
CA SER A 98 52.26 3.63 -16.83
C SER A 98 50.95 4.33 -16.44
N LEU A 99 49.85 3.98 -17.11
CA LEU A 99 48.51 4.48 -16.78
C LEU A 99 47.46 3.37 -16.92
N LEU A 100 46.51 3.34 -15.99
CA LEU A 100 45.30 2.52 -16.07
C LEU A 100 44.07 3.43 -16.18
N ALA A 101 43.31 3.30 -17.26
CA ALA A 101 42.03 3.96 -17.45
C ALA A 101 40.88 2.97 -17.20
N ILE A 102 39.94 3.32 -16.32
CA ILE A 102 38.84 2.43 -15.92
C ILE A 102 37.56 3.23 -15.64
N SER A 103 36.41 2.68 -15.99
CA SER A 103 35.11 3.24 -15.58
C SER A 103 34.75 2.74 -14.19
N LEU A 104 34.33 3.62 -13.29
CA LEU A 104 33.59 3.25 -12.09
C LEU A 104 32.16 2.94 -12.49
N GLN A 105 31.72 1.71 -12.20
CA GLN A 105 30.33 1.30 -12.28
C GLN A 105 29.92 0.62 -10.98
N HIS A 106 28.68 0.86 -10.58
CA HIS A 106 28.06 0.29 -9.39
C HIS A 106 28.82 0.64 -8.09
N SER A 107 29.03 -0.33 -7.20
CA SER A 107 29.66 -0.05 -5.90
C SER A 107 31.16 0.26 -6.02
N GLY A 108 31.84 -0.22 -7.05
CA GLY A 108 33.29 -0.07 -7.24
C GLY A 108 34.14 -1.20 -6.66
N ALA A 109 33.55 -2.26 -6.10
CA ALA A 109 34.28 -3.43 -5.60
C ALA A 109 35.21 -4.04 -6.67
N ASN A 110 34.66 -4.26 -7.87
CA ASN A 110 35.39 -4.83 -9.00
C ASN A 110 36.52 -3.90 -9.47
N VAL A 111 36.29 -2.58 -9.47
CA VAL A 111 37.31 -1.57 -9.82
C VAL A 111 38.51 -1.65 -8.89
N LEU A 112 38.28 -1.71 -7.57
CA LEU A 112 39.36 -1.82 -6.60
C LEU A 112 40.18 -3.11 -6.76
N SER A 113 39.53 -4.23 -7.08
CA SER A 113 40.20 -5.49 -7.39
C SER A 113 41.08 -5.38 -8.64
N LEU A 114 40.61 -4.69 -9.68
CA LEU A 114 41.34 -4.46 -10.93
C LEU A 114 42.53 -3.52 -10.74
N ILE A 115 42.36 -2.46 -9.95
CA ILE A 115 43.43 -1.54 -9.55
C ILE A 115 44.52 -2.31 -8.80
N ALA A 116 44.12 -3.16 -7.85
CA ALA A 116 45.05 -3.94 -7.03
C ALA A 116 45.85 -4.98 -7.84
N THR A 117 45.33 -5.45 -8.98
CA THR A 117 45.97 -6.49 -9.81
C THR A 117 46.81 -5.93 -10.95
N ASN A 118 46.41 -4.82 -11.57
CA ASN A 118 47.11 -4.25 -12.73
C ASN A 118 48.32 -3.36 -12.38
N HIS A 119 48.36 -2.81 -11.16
CA HIS A 119 49.46 -1.98 -10.64
C HIS A 119 50.00 -0.92 -11.62
N ALA A 120 49.30 0.20 -11.76
CA ALA A 120 49.77 1.37 -12.51
C ALA A 120 50.08 2.55 -11.56
N PRO A 121 51.13 3.36 -11.82
CA PRO A 121 51.45 4.52 -10.98
C PRO A 121 50.41 5.63 -11.09
N VAL A 122 49.72 5.75 -12.23
CA VAL A 122 48.62 6.69 -12.45
C VAL A 122 47.36 5.92 -12.86
N ILE A 123 46.22 6.28 -12.28
CA ILE A 123 44.93 5.65 -12.58
C ILE A 123 43.90 6.74 -12.88
N LEU A 124 43.33 6.69 -14.08
CA LEU A 124 42.26 7.56 -14.52
C LEU A 124 40.92 6.83 -14.35
N VAL A 125 40.10 7.30 -13.42
CA VAL A 125 38.79 6.72 -13.09
C VAL A 125 37.68 7.61 -13.63
N TYR A 126 36.91 7.09 -14.59
CA TYR A 126 35.72 7.76 -15.11
C TYR A 126 34.54 7.47 -14.19
N VAL A 127 33.82 8.51 -13.76
CA VAL A 127 32.64 8.35 -12.90
C VAL A 127 31.48 9.12 -13.50
N SER A 128 30.31 8.50 -13.61
CA SER A 128 29.15 9.15 -14.24
C SER A 128 28.67 10.40 -13.49
N SER A 129 28.80 10.40 -12.16
CA SER A 129 28.27 11.45 -11.28
C SER A 129 29.02 11.52 -9.95
N LEU A 130 28.94 12.68 -9.28
CA LEU A 130 29.51 12.84 -7.95
C LEU A 130 28.84 11.92 -6.91
N SER A 131 27.54 11.64 -7.06
CA SER A 131 26.81 10.67 -6.24
C SER A 131 27.41 9.29 -6.29
N GLU A 132 27.76 8.79 -7.48
CA GLU A 132 28.29 7.43 -7.63
C GLU A 132 29.64 7.29 -6.90
N LEU A 133 30.54 8.27 -7.04
CA LEU A 133 31.78 8.30 -6.28
C LEU A 133 31.53 8.41 -4.77
N TYR A 134 30.62 9.29 -4.36
CA TYR A 134 30.27 9.49 -2.95
C TYR A 134 29.84 8.18 -2.27
N VAL A 135 28.94 7.45 -2.93
CA VAL A 135 28.42 6.17 -2.39
C VAL A 135 29.49 5.08 -2.46
N SER A 136 30.30 5.02 -3.53
CA SER A 136 31.41 4.06 -3.62
C SER A 136 32.44 4.24 -2.48
N LEU A 137 32.72 5.48 -2.08
CA LEU A 137 33.61 5.78 -0.95
C LEU A 137 32.99 5.42 0.42
N HIS A 138 31.67 5.30 0.53
CA HIS A 138 31.02 4.74 1.72
C HIS A 138 31.04 3.21 1.68
N ALA A 139 30.87 2.62 0.49
CA ALA A 139 30.77 1.18 0.30
C ALA A 139 32.10 0.46 0.50
N HIS A 140 33.19 0.97 -0.08
CA HIS A 140 34.46 0.23 -0.16
C HIS A 140 35.67 1.02 0.35
N ASP A 141 36.70 0.28 0.75
CA ASP A 141 37.94 0.85 1.27
C ASP A 141 38.88 1.17 0.11
N TRP A 142 38.92 2.45 -0.26
CA TRP A 142 39.75 2.97 -1.35
C TRP A 142 41.18 3.29 -0.89
N ARG A 143 41.50 3.20 0.40
CA ARG A 143 42.79 3.64 0.94
C ARG A 143 43.97 2.94 0.28
N LYS A 144 43.85 1.64 -0.01
CA LYS A 144 44.90 0.88 -0.71
C LYS A 144 45.19 1.45 -2.10
N ALA A 145 44.15 1.84 -2.83
CA ALA A 145 44.31 2.49 -4.14
C ALA A 145 45.00 3.86 -3.99
N PHE A 146 44.57 4.68 -3.03
CA PHE A 146 45.18 6.00 -2.78
C PHE A 146 46.64 5.93 -2.29
N THR A 147 47.06 4.84 -1.65
CA THR A 147 48.48 4.69 -1.27
C THR A 147 49.37 4.17 -2.39
N GLY A 148 48.82 3.36 -3.30
CA GLY A 148 49.61 2.65 -4.32
C GLY A 148 49.79 3.42 -5.62
N SER A 149 48.87 4.35 -5.91
CA SER A 149 48.78 5.03 -7.20
C SER A 149 48.26 6.46 -7.04
N GLN A 150 48.60 7.33 -8.00
CA GLN A 150 47.97 8.64 -8.17
C GLN A 150 46.65 8.45 -8.91
N LEU A 151 45.53 8.71 -8.24
CA LEU A 151 44.19 8.63 -8.85
C LEU A 151 43.79 9.98 -9.42
N ILE A 152 43.17 9.95 -10.60
CA ILE A 152 42.54 11.08 -11.30
C ILE A 152 41.08 10.69 -11.53
N PHE A 153 40.14 11.47 -10.99
CA PHE A 153 38.71 11.19 -11.16
C PHE A 153 38.12 12.15 -12.18
N GLN A 154 37.54 11.60 -13.25
CA GLN A 154 36.82 12.36 -14.26
C GLN A 154 35.32 12.23 -13.99
N ILE A 155 34.74 13.21 -13.29
CA ILE A 155 33.31 13.23 -12.91
C ILE A 155 32.46 13.71 -14.08
N GLY A 156 31.43 12.96 -14.46
CA GLY A 156 30.59 13.22 -15.63
C GLY A 156 31.21 12.78 -16.96
N GLY A 157 32.39 12.17 -16.93
CA GLY A 157 33.07 11.66 -18.12
C GLY A 157 32.77 10.18 -18.40
N THR A 158 33.00 9.76 -19.64
CA THR A 158 32.89 8.36 -20.06
C THR A 158 34.23 7.86 -20.59
N ILE A 159 34.46 6.56 -20.50
CA ILE A 159 35.70 5.93 -21.00
C ILE A 159 35.90 6.12 -22.52
N GLU A 160 34.85 6.51 -23.25
CA GLU A 160 34.92 6.86 -24.68
C GLU A 160 35.77 8.11 -24.92
N GLN A 161 35.94 8.96 -23.90
CA GLN A 161 36.74 10.19 -23.95
C GLN A 161 38.25 9.91 -23.72
N VAL A 162 38.64 8.65 -23.51
CA VAL A 162 40.00 8.30 -23.08
C VAL A 162 41.09 8.80 -24.00
N GLU A 163 40.90 8.79 -25.31
CA GLU A 163 41.92 9.29 -26.24
C GLU A 163 42.20 10.79 -26.03
N GLN A 164 41.15 11.60 -25.88
CA GLN A 164 41.26 13.06 -25.66
C GLN A 164 41.84 13.39 -24.28
N ASP A 165 41.47 12.61 -23.26
CA ASP A 165 41.98 12.79 -21.91
C ASP A 165 43.46 12.39 -21.80
N LEU A 166 43.88 11.33 -22.51
CA LEU A 166 45.30 10.95 -22.59
C LEU A 166 46.16 12.04 -23.24
N GLU A 167 45.69 12.68 -24.31
CA GLU A 167 46.39 13.83 -24.92
C GLU A 167 46.53 15.01 -23.95
N THR A 168 45.45 15.30 -23.20
CA THR A 168 45.45 16.37 -22.20
C THR A 168 46.43 16.07 -21.07
N LEU A 169 46.49 14.82 -20.60
CA LEU A 169 47.42 14.41 -19.54
C LEU A 169 48.89 14.43 -20.02
N GLU A 170 49.17 14.03 -21.26
CA GLU A 170 50.51 14.17 -21.86
C GLU A 170 50.96 15.64 -21.93
N GLN A 171 50.07 16.56 -22.30
CA GLN A 171 50.37 18.00 -22.34
C GLN A 171 50.72 18.58 -20.96
N HIS A 172 50.18 17.99 -19.88
CA HIS A 172 50.49 18.35 -18.50
C HIS A 172 51.67 17.57 -17.92
N GLY A 173 52.41 16.82 -18.75
CA GLY A 173 53.67 16.17 -18.39
C GLY A 173 53.52 14.80 -17.72
N LEU A 174 52.37 14.14 -17.80
CA LEU A 174 52.17 12.79 -17.27
C LEU A 174 52.60 11.72 -18.27
N SER A 175 53.25 10.66 -17.78
CA SER A 175 53.61 9.49 -18.60
C SER A 175 52.39 8.59 -18.77
N VAL A 176 51.70 8.69 -19.90
CA VAL A 176 50.46 7.94 -20.13
C VAL A 176 50.63 6.64 -20.95
N LYS A 177 51.82 6.36 -21.48
CA LYS A 177 52.10 5.16 -22.29
C LYS A 177 53.19 4.29 -21.64
N PRO A 178 53.03 2.95 -21.56
CA PRO A 178 51.88 2.16 -22.02
C PRO A 178 50.62 2.37 -21.14
N CYS A 179 49.45 2.44 -21.78
CA CYS A 179 48.14 2.60 -21.14
C CYS A 179 47.35 1.30 -21.20
N THR A 180 46.75 0.89 -20.08
CA THR A 180 45.75 -0.16 -20.03
C THR A 180 44.37 0.47 -19.93
N VAL A 181 43.44 0.11 -20.81
CA VAL A 181 42.05 0.58 -20.77
C VAL A 181 41.15 -0.60 -20.43
N ILE A 182 40.34 -0.44 -19.38
CA ILE A 182 39.41 -1.47 -18.90
C ILE A 182 37.99 -0.91 -18.94
N GLN A 183 37.12 -1.57 -19.69
CA GLN A 183 35.71 -1.22 -19.83
C GLN A 183 34.81 -2.30 -19.22
N THR A 184 33.61 -1.91 -18.81
CA THR A 184 32.57 -2.86 -18.38
C THR A 184 32.04 -3.70 -19.53
N LEU A 185 31.73 -4.95 -19.24
CA LEU A 185 30.90 -5.82 -20.06
C LEU A 185 29.42 -5.62 -19.69
N SER A 186 28.53 -6.00 -20.60
CA SER A 186 27.09 -6.04 -20.30
C SER A 186 26.81 -7.01 -19.14
N SER A 187 26.01 -6.56 -18.18
CA SER A 187 25.49 -7.41 -17.10
C SER A 187 24.53 -8.47 -17.65
N ASP A 188 24.49 -9.64 -16.99
CA ASP A 188 23.52 -10.69 -17.30
C ASP A 188 22.15 -10.35 -16.68
N GLU A 189 21.36 -9.55 -17.41
CA GLU A 189 20.08 -9.01 -16.94
C GLU A 189 19.02 -10.11 -16.70
N GLU A 190 19.07 -11.21 -17.46
CA GLU A 190 18.11 -12.30 -17.33
C GLU A 190 18.35 -13.09 -16.04
N SER A 191 19.62 -13.43 -15.76
CA SER A 191 20.00 -14.08 -14.51
C SER A 191 19.76 -13.18 -13.29
N GLU A 192 20.02 -11.86 -13.39
CA GLU A 192 19.69 -10.89 -12.35
C GLU A 192 18.18 -10.87 -12.05
N ALA A 193 17.34 -10.83 -13.08
CA ALA A 193 15.89 -10.82 -12.93
C ALA A 193 15.35 -12.11 -12.29
N ILE A 194 15.89 -13.27 -12.69
CA ILE A 194 15.54 -14.56 -12.10
C ILE A 194 15.97 -14.62 -10.63
N TRP A 195 17.17 -14.15 -10.31
CA TRP A 195 17.63 -14.07 -8.93
C TRP A 195 16.75 -13.12 -8.10
N HIS A 196 16.37 -11.97 -8.66
CA HIS A 196 15.46 -11.04 -8.01
C HIS A 196 14.11 -11.70 -7.72
N PHE A 197 13.54 -12.43 -8.67
CA PHE A 197 12.31 -13.19 -8.47
C PHE A 197 12.44 -14.24 -7.35
N GLU A 198 13.55 -14.99 -7.33
CA GLU A 198 13.86 -15.96 -6.27
C GLU A 198 13.92 -15.31 -4.90
N GLN A 199 14.72 -14.24 -4.78
CA GLN A 199 14.82 -13.48 -3.55
C GLN A 199 13.51 -12.84 -3.16
N ALA A 200 12.73 -12.41 -4.15
CA ALA A 200 11.48 -11.74 -3.89
C ALA A 200 10.48 -12.71 -3.24
N LEU A 201 10.38 -13.92 -3.78
CA LEU A 201 9.58 -14.97 -3.15
C LEU A 201 10.14 -15.35 -1.77
N ASN A 202 11.45 -15.42 -1.58
CA ASN A 202 12.00 -15.90 -0.31
C ASN A 202 11.89 -14.87 0.83
N TRP A 203 12.01 -13.58 0.50
CA TRP A 203 12.23 -12.51 1.50
C TRP A 203 11.31 -11.30 1.36
N THR A 204 10.55 -11.18 0.26
CA THR A 204 9.68 -10.01 0.09
C THR A 204 8.33 -10.27 0.71
N TYR A 205 8.07 -9.61 1.82
CA TYR A 205 6.77 -9.56 2.47
C TYR A 205 5.73 -8.81 1.63
N ASP A 206 6.17 -8.00 0.67
CA ASP A 206 5.29 -7.41 -0.35
C ASP A 206 4.74 -8.47 -1.31
N CYS A 207 5.46 -9.58 -1.51
CA CYS A 207 4.99 -10.68 -2.35
C CYS A 207 3.96 -11.57 -1.63
N ASP A 208 3.85 -11.52 -0.30
CA ASP A 208 2.83 -12.26 0.47
C ASP A 208 1.86 -11.26 1.12
N PRO A 209 0.63 -11.11 0.59
CA PRO A 209 -0.35 -10.17 1.13
C PRO A 209 -0.68 -10.40 2.62
N SER A 210 -0.48 -11.62 3.15
CA SER A 210 -0.73 -11.94 4.56
C SER A 210 0.36 -11.38 5.49
N LEU A 211 1.57 -11.10 4.98
CA LEU A 211 2.73 -10.62 5.74
C LEU A 211 2.86 -9.08 5.74
N ARG A 212 1.78 -8.38 5.40
CA ARG A 212 1.69 -6.92 5.46
C ARG A 212 1.37 -6.48 6.88
N VAL A 213 2.29 -5.77 7.52
CA VAL A 213 2.04 -5.18 8.85
C VAL A 213 0.86 -4.21 8.81
N HIS A 214 0.03 -4.25 9.84
CA HIS A 214 -1.00 -3.27 10.10
C HIS A 214 -0.35 -2.00 10.68
N THR A 215 -0.20 -0.95 9.85
CA THR A 215 0.58 0.26 10.21
C THR A 215 -0.27 1.48 10.64
N HIS A 216 -1.59 1.40 10.57
CA HIS A 216 -2.52 2.53 10.78
C HIS A 216 -3.58 2.22 11.84
N LYS A 217 -4.52 3.18 12.06
CA LYS A 217 -5.76 3.27 12.89
C LYS A 217 -6.12 2.19 13.93
N PHE A 218 -5.71 0.94 13.78
CA PHE A 218 -6.04 -0.23 14.59
C PHE A 218 -4.82 -1.00 15.11
N LYS A 219 -3.58 -0.58 14.78
CA LYS A 219 -2.35 -1.29 15.15
C LYS A 219 -2.22 -1.56 16.66
N ASP A 220 -2.82 -0.69 17.49
CA ASP A 220 -2.76 -0.75 18.94
C ASP A 220 -3.89 -1.60 19.57
N LEU A 221 -4.80 -2.17 18.76
CA LEU A 221 -5.76 -3.15 19.26
C LEU A 221 -5.07 -4.52 19.42
N CYS A 222 -5.46 -5.26 20.45
CA CYS A 222 -4.80 -6.50 20.87
C CYS A 222 -4.69 -7.54 19.73
N GLU A 223 -5.75 -7.70 18.93
CA GLU A 223 -5.75 -8.63 17.80
C GLU A 223 -4.76 -8.24 16.68
N PHE A 224 -4.60 -6.96 16.38
CA PHE A 224 -3.70 -6.49 15.33
C PHE A 224 -2.25 -6.42 15.80
N GLU A 225 -2.02 -6.09 17.09
CA GLU A 225 -0.71 -6.23 17.70
C GLU A 225 -0.22 -7.68 17.66
N LEU A 226 -1.13 -8.63 17.91
CA LEU A 226 -0.85 -10.06 17.81
C LEU A 226 -0.49 -10.47 16.36
N LEU A 227 -1.29 -10.06 15.37
CA LEU A 227 -0.99 -10.30 13.96
C LEU A 227 0.37 -9.71 13.57
N ASN A 228 0.63 -8.45 13.94
CA ASN A 228 1.90 -7.77 13.65
C ASN A 228 3.09 -8.50 14.30
N THR A 229 2.96 -8.97 15.54
CA THR A 229 4.00 -9.76 16.21
C THR A 229 4.35 -11.01 15.40
N LEU A 230 3.34 -11.74 14.90
CA LEU A 230 3.56 -12.93 14.08
C LEU A 230 4.20 -12.59 12.74
N ILE A 231 3.75 -11.51 12.11
CA ILE A 231 4.28 -11.01 10.84
C ILE A 231 5.75 -10.61 11.01
N ASP A 232 6.08 -9.82 12.02
CA ASP A 232 7.43 -9.32 12.26
C ASP A 232 8.40 -10.47 12.54
N ASN A 233 8.00 -11.50 13.28
CA ASN A 233 8.84 -12.70 13.44
C ASN A 233 9.09 -13.41 12.11
N LEU A 234 8.09 -13.52 11.22
CA LEU A 234 8.26 -14.07 9.88
C LEU A 234 9.14 -13.21 8.98
N ARG A 235 9.37 -11.93 9.34
CA ARG A 235 10.13 -10.96 8.53
C ARG A 235 11.65 -11.12 8.53
N HIS A 236 12.17 -12.01 9.37
CA HIS A 236 13.60 -12.17 9.58
C HIS A 236 14.17 -13.44 8.94
N SER A 237 13.32 -14.36 8.45
CA SER A 237 13.72 -15.64 7.89
C SER A 237 13.11 -15.91 6.51
N SER A 238 13.79 -16.67 5.67
CA SER A 238 13.31 -17.04 4.34
C SER A 238 12.08 -17.93 4.41
N ILE A 239 11.20 -17.83 3.44
CA ILE A 239 10.02 -18.69 3.34
C ILE A 239 10.30 -19.87 2.41
N ALA A 240 10.06 -21.09 2.89
CA ALA A 240 10.07 -22.30 2.08
C ALA A 240 8.65 -22.64 1.60
N TYR A 241 8.54 -23.13 0.36
CA TYR A 241 7.26 -23.40 -0.31
C TYR A 241 6.93 -24.89 -0.34
N GLU A 242 6.66 -25.47 0.82
CA GLU A 242 6.42 -26.91 0.97
C GLU A 242 4.99 -27.34 0.63
N GLN A 243 4.08 -26.39 0.45
CA GLN A 243 2.65 -26.63 0.24
C GLN A 243 2.18 -26.04 -1.08
N PRO A 244 1.06 -26.54 -1.67
CA PRO A 244 0.48 -26.00 -2.88
C PRO A 244 0.23 -24.48 -2.80
N TRP A 245 0.71 -23.74 -3.79
CA TRP A 245 0.61 -22.28 -3.80
C TRP A 245 0.32 -21.70 -5.18
N THR A 246 -0.12 -20.45 -5.21
CA THR A 246 -0.53 -19.74 -6.43
C THR A 246 0.28 -18.46 -6.63
N LEU A 247 0.83 -18.27 -7.83
CA LEU A 247 1.57 -17.07 -8.23
C LEU A 247 0.67 -16.13 -9.04
N ILE A 248 0.55 -14.88 -8.63
CA ILE A 248 0.02 -13.76 -9.39
C ILE A 248 1.21 -13.07 -10.04
N LEU A 249 1.36 -13.24 -11.35
CA LEU A 249 2.42 -12.62 -12.13
C LEU A 249 1.86 -11.43 -12.89
N VAL A 250 2.26 -10.22 -12.49
CA VAL A 250 1.86 -8.96 -13.13
C VAL A 250 2.90 -8.60 -14.18
N GLY A 251 2.51 -8.64 -15.45
CA GLY A 251 3.40 -8.44 -16.59
C GLY A 251 3.79 -9.73 -17.32
N ALA A 252 4.40 -9.56 -18.50
CA ALA A 252 4.59 -10.62 -19.49
C ALA A 252 6.05 -11.10 -19.63
N SER A 253 6.78 -11.27 -18.52
CA SER A 253 8.17 -11.74 -18.59
C SER A 253 8.27 -13.24 -18.86
N ALA A 254 8.72 -13.59 -20.07
CA ALA A 254 8.86 -14.98 -20.50
C ALA A 254 9.96 -15.73 -19.72
N SER A 255 11.06 -15.09 -19.36
CA SER A 255 12.14 -15.70 -18.57
C SER A 255 11.66 -16.04 -17.16
N ILE A 256 11.00 -15.10 -16.50
CA ILE A 256 10.41 -15.31 -15.16
C ILE A 256 9.35 -16.39 -15.20
N LEU A 257 8.45 -16.43 -16.20
CA LEU A 257 7.46 -17.50 -16.27
C LEU A 257 8.12 -18.87 -16.49
N LYS A 258 9.07 -18.97 -17.43
CA LYS A 258 9.82 -20.22 -17.69
C LYS A 258 10.52 -20.73 -16.44
N HIS A 259 11.02 -19.82 -15.60
CA HIS A 259 11.62 -20.16 -14.32
C HIS A 259 10.56 -20.56 -13.28
N ALA A 260 9.47 -19.79 -13.17
CA ALA A 260 8.40 -19.98 -12.19
C ALA A 260 7.73 -21.36 -12.30
N ILE A 261 7.48 -21.87 -13.51
CA ILE A 261 6.81 -23.18 -13.71
C ILE A 261 7.62 -24.37 -13.17
N HIS A 262 8.91 -24.20 -12.87
CA HIS A 262 9.74 -25.25 -12.26
C HIS A 262 9.81 -25.12 -10.74
N LYS A 263 9.10 -24.16 -10.14
CA LYS A 263 9.03 -24.01 -8.69
C LYS A 263 8.28 -25.19 -8.06
N ARG A 264 8.86 -25.71 -6.98
CA ARG A 264 8.27 -26.80 -6.20
C ARG A 264 6.88 -26.38 -5.68
N ASN A 265 5.94 -27.30 -5.79
CA ASN A 265 4.55 -27.17 -5.29
C ASN A 265 3.75 -25.98 -5.86
N LEU A 266 4.22 -25.32 -6.93
CA LEU A 266 3.41 -24.33 -7.64
C LEU A 266 2.28 -25.06 -8.37
N THR A 267 1.02 -24.70 -8.11
CA THR A 267 -0.13 -25.36 -8.73
C THR A 267 -0.90 -24.46 -9.68
N ARG A 268 -0.77 -23.14 -9.54
CA ARG A 268 -1.50 -22.18 -10.35
C ARG A 268 -0.72 -20.88 -10.56
N ILE A 269 -0.87 -20.29 -11.74
CA ILE A 269 -0.38 -18.96 -12.08
C ILE A 269 -1.54 -18.10 -12.60
N VAL A 270 -1.81 -16.98 -11.94
CA VAL A 270 -2.70 -15.92 -12.43
C VAL A 270 -1.83 -14.89 -13.15
N LEU A 271 -1.83 -14.95 -14.47
CA LEU A 271 -1.03 -14.07 -15.32
C LEU A 271 -1.84 -12.83 -15.69
N VAL A 272 -1.45 -11.67 -15.17
CA VAL A 272 -2.14 -10.40 -15.39
C VAL A 272 -1.32 -9.53 -16.35
N HIS A 273 -1.85 -9.21 -17.52
CA HIS A 273 -1.10 -8.48 -18.54
C HIS A 273 -1.99 -7.68 -19.50
N PRO A 274 -1.54 -6.54 -20.03
CA PRO A 274 -2.38 -5.66 -20.87
C PRO A 274 -2.48 -6.07 -22.34
N HIS A 275 -1.69 -7.02 -22.85
CA HIS A 275 -1.56 -7.29 -24.29
C HIS A 275 -1.66 -8.78 -24.66
N GLN A 276 -2.39 -9.11 -25.72
CA GLN A 276 -2.77 -10.51 -26.04
C GLN A 276 -1.63 -11.51 -26.36
N SER A 277 -0.38 -11.08 -26.58
CA SER A 277 0.70 -11.99 -26.99
C SER A 277 1.57 -12.40 -25.81
N PHE A 278 1.35 -13.61 -25.30
CA PHE A 278 2.22 -14.26 -24.32
C PHE A 278 2.71 -15.61 -24.87
N ALA A 279 3.89 -16.07 -24.45
CA ALA A 279 4.54 -17.29 -24.96
C ALA A 279 3.69 -18.56 -24.75
N GLU A 280 2.98 -18.98 -25.81
CA GLU A 280 2.13 -20.19 -25.83
C GLU A 280 2.89 -21.45 -25.41
N ASP A 281 4.18 -21.50 -25.73
CA ASP A 281 5.13 -22.56 -25.40
C ASP A 281 5.36 -22.70 -23.89
N ALA A 282 5.42 -21.59 -23.14
CA ALA A 282 5.52 -21.65 -21.68
C ALA A 282 4.20 -22.10 -21.04
N ILE A 283 3.06 -21.71 -21.63
CA ILE A 283 1.72 -22.13 -21.17
C ILE A 283 1.52 -23.61 -21.37
N GLN A 284 1.87 -24.12 -22.56
CA GLN A 284 1.80 -25.54 -22.85
C GLN A 284 2.63 -26.35 -21.84
N LYS A 285 3.87 -25.91 -21.57
CA LYS A 285 4.74 -26.61 -20.62
C LYS A 285 4.22 -26.55 -19.17
N ALA A 286 3.59 -25.46 -18.76
CA ALA A 286 2.93 -25.38 -17.46
C ALA A 286 1.80 -26.41 -17.33
N ASN A 287 0.96 -26.54 -18.36
CA ASN A 287 -0.11 -27.53 -18.39
C ASN A 287 0.44 -28.98 -18.35
N GLU A 288 1.55 -29.25 -19.03
CA GLU A 288 2.26 -30.56 -18.97
C GLU A 288 2.76 -30.88 -17.55
N LEU A 289 3.15 -29.86 -16.78
CA LEU A 289 3.56 -29.98 -15.38
C LEU A 289 2.37 -29.98 -14.40
N GLY A 290 1.13 -29.90 -14.89
CA GLY A 290 -0.08 -29.85 -14.07
C GLY A 290 -0.33 -28.50 -13.38
N ILE A 291 0.30 -27.43 -13.86
CA ILE A 291 0.15 -26.07 -13.35
C ILE A 291 -0.94 -25.36 -14.15
N GLU A 292 -1.99 -24.92 -13.46
CA GLU A 292 -3.08 -24.17 -14.09
C GLU A 292 -2.65 -22.72 -14.37
N ILE A 293 -2.80 -22.25 -15.61
CA ILE A 293 -2.59 -20.84 -15.94
C ILE A 293 -3.92 -20.15 -16.23
N LEU A 294 -4.25 -19.17 -15.40
CA LEU A 294 -5.37 -18.27 -15.62
C LEU A 294 -4.85 -16.95 -16.19
N SER A 295 -5.14 -16.67 -17.46
CA SER A 295 -4.71 -15.43 -18.11
C SER A 295 -5.78 -14.34 -18.01
N ILE A 296 -5.40 -13.19 -17.45
CA ILE A 296 -6.24 -12.01 -17.30
C ILE A 296 -5.67 -10.90 -18.18
N ASN A 297 -6.43 -10.54 -19.23
CA ASN A 297 -6.07 -9.50 -20.17
C ASN A 297 -7.16 -8.42 -20.31
N GLY A 298 -6.77 -7.23 -20.74
CA GLY A 298 -7.67 -6.08 -20.88
C GLY A 298 -6.91 -4.74 -20.80
N SER A 299 -7.66 -3.64 -20.88
CA SER A 299 -7.10 -2.32 -20.61
C SER A 299 -6.69 -2.19 -19.13
N GLU A 300 -5.74 -1.31 -18.82
CA GLU A 300 -5.29 -1.05 -17.44
C GLU A 300 -6.43 -0.73 -16.47
N SER A 301 -7.51 -0.11 -16.96
CA SER A 301 -8.71 0.17 -16.17
C SER A 301 -9.60 -1.05 -15.88
N GLU A 302 -9.54 -2.09 -16.71
CA GLU A 302 -10.37 -3.30 -16.56
C GLU A 302 -9.68 -4.42 -15.79
N LEU A 303 -8.33 -4.45 -15.84
CA LEU A 303 -7.52 -5.51 -15.23
C LEU A 303 -7.79 -5.69 -13.73
N PRO A 304 -7.91 -4.63 -12.90
CA PRO A 304 -8.22 -4.80 -11.47
C PRO A 304 -9.53 -5.55 -11.22
N GLY A 305 -10.60 -5.19 -11.95
CA GLY A 305 -11.91 -5.82 -11.78
C GLY A 305 -11.93 -7.30 -12.22
N LYS A 306 -11.24 -7.63 -13.31
CA LYS A 306 -11.10 -9.03 -13.77
C LYS A 306 -10.25 -9.86 -12.79
N LEU A 307 -9.17 -9.29 -12.27
CA LEU A 307 -8.38 -9.94 -11.23
C LEU A 307 -9.20 -10.21 -9.98
N PHE A 308 -9.98 -9.24 -9.52
CA PHE A 308 -10.83 -9.41 -8.36
C PHE A 308 -11.80 -10.60 -8.52
N LEU A 309 -12.46 -10.72 -9.66
CA LEU A 309 -13.34 -11.86 -9.96
C LEU A 309 -12.59 -13.21 -9.91
N ALA A 310 -11.36 -13.25 -10.42
CA ALA A 310 -10.52 -14.44 -10.35
C ALA A 310 -10.12 -14.78 -8.91
N LEU A 311 -9.72 -13.80 -8.11
CA LEU A 311 -9.31 -14.00 -6.72
C LEU A 311 -10.48 -14.46 -5.83
N ASN A 312 -11.69 -13.93 -6.07
CA ASN A 312 -12.89 -14.36 -5.33
C ASN A 312 -13.33 -15.79 -5.64
N SER A 313 -12.82 -16.41 -6.71
CA SER A 313 -13.09 -17.82 -7.00
C SER A 313 -12.19 -18.78 -6.20
N LEU A 314 -11.18 -18.26 -5.51
CA LEU A 314 -10.25 -19.05 -4.69
C LEU A 314 -10.81 -19.26 -3.28
N SER A 315 -10.52 -20.40 -2.66
CA SER A 315 -10.82 -20.64 -1.25
C SER A 315 -9.86 -19.85 -0.34
N LYS A 316 -10.20 -19.69 0.95
CA LYS A 316 -9.30 -19.03 1.92
C LYS A 316 -7.98 -19.75 2.14
N ALA A 317 -7.98 -21.08 2.06
CA ALA A 317 -6.75 -21.87 2.09
C ALA A 317 -5.84 -21.58 0.87
N GLN A 318 -6.43 -21.20 -0.27
CA GLN A 318 -5.66 -20.74 -1.43
C GLN A 318 -5.23 -19.27 -1.29
N HIS A 319 -6.05 -18.42 -0.65
CA HIS A 319 -5.70 -17.03 -0.36
C HIS A 319 -4.46 -16.91 0.52
N SER A 320 -4.33 -17.77 1.54
CA SER A 320 -3.14 -17.80 2.42
C SER A 320 -1.85 -18.22 1.69
N SER A 321 -1.95 -18.82 0.51
CA SER A 321 -0.82 -19.25 -0.32
C SER A 321 -0.66 -18.45 -1.62
N LEU A 322 -1.22 -17.24 -1.68
CA LEU A 322 -1.01 -16.32 -2.80
C LEU A 322 0.36 -15.65 -2.72
N ARG A 323 1.01 -15.55 -3.88
CA ARG A 323 2.20 -14.73 -4.07
C ARG A 323 1.99 -13.75 -5.20
N ILE A 324 2.38 -12.50 -5.03
CA ILE A 324 2.33 -11.50 -6.10
C ILE A 324 3.74 -11.08 -6.49
N TYR A 325 4.03 -11.07 -7.78
CA TYR A 325 5.30 -10.60 -8.31
C TYR A 325 5.09 -9.80 -9.60
N GLN A 326 5.88 -8.76 -9.82
CA GLN A 326 5.90 -8.02 -11.08
C GLN A 326 7.03 -8.51 -11.96
N GLY A 327 6.64 -9.08 -13.11
CA GLY A 327 7.57 -9.65 -14.07
C GLY A 327 8.27 -8.62 -14.94
N ASP A 328 7.71 -7.42 -15.12
CA ASP A 328 8.16 -6.41 -16.09
C ASP A 328 8.29 -5.01 -15.44
N PRO A 329 9.36 -4.24 -15.73
CA PRO A 329 9.65 -2.94 -15.11
C PRO A 329 8.69 -1.78 -15.45
N SER A 330 7.65 -1.98 -16.26
CA SER A 330 6.71 -0.91 -16.64
C SER A 330 6.04 -0.24 -15.44
N SER A 331 6.01 1.10 -15.43
CA SER A 331 5.35 1.90 -14.39
C SER A 331 3.83 1.66 -14.33
N ALA A 332 3.19 1.40 -15.46
CA ALA A 332 1.76 1.04 -15.49
C ALA A 332 1.49 -0.33 -14.84
N LEU A 333 2.39 -1.30 -15.06
CA LEU A 333 2.31 -2.61 -14.42
C LEU A 333 2.63 -2.53 -12.93
N GLU A 334 3.50 -1.61 -12.53
CA GLU A 334 3.75 -1.32 -11.12
C GLU A 334 2.48 -0.80 -10.44
N GLN A 335 1.79 0.18 -11.02
CA GLN A 335 0.52 0.68 -10.50
C GLN A 335 -0.53 -0.44 -10.40
N LEU A 336 -0.62 -1.29 -11.42
CA LEU A 336 -1.51 -2.45 -11.41
C LEU A 336 -1.15 -3.40 -10.27
N ARG A 337 0.13 -3.79 -10.13
CA ARG A 337 0.62 -4.63 -9.03
C ARG A 337 0.23 -4.03 -7.68
N GLN A 338 0.46 -2.73 -7.47
CA GLN A 338 0.12 -2.04 -6.22
C GLN A 338 -1.38 -2.05 -5.91
N LEU A 339 -2.24 -1.94 -6.93
CA LEU A 339 -3.69 -2.10 -6.78
C LEU A 339 -4.04 -3.55 -6.40
N CYS A 340 -3.45 -4.53 -7.07
CA CYS A 340 -3.62 -5.95 -6.72
C CYS A 340 -3.21 -6.22 -5.27
N GLU A 341 -2.09 -5.66 -4.80
CA GLU A 341 -1.65 -5.78 -3.40
C GLU A 341 -2.69 -5.23 -2.42
N LEU A 342 -3.30 -4.08 -2.73
CA LEU A 342 -4.31 -3.46 -1.88
C LEU A 342 -5.56 -4.33 -1.79
N GLU A 343 -6.05 -4.84 -2.93
CA GLU A 343 -7.19 -5.76 -2.98
C GLU A 343 -6.91 -7.07 -2.22
N LEU A 344 -5.75 -7.67 -2.48
CA LEU A 344 -5.33 -8.89 -1.79
C LEU A 344 -5.25 -8.68 -0.28
N ARG A 345 -4.83 -7.50 0.16
CA ARG A 345 -4.84 -7.15 1.58
C ARG A 345 -6.25 -7.21 2.17
N TYR A 346 -7.26 -6.67 1.48
CA TYR A 346 -8.64 -6.74 1.92
C TYR A 346 -9.22 -8.16 1.89
N LEU A 347 -8.70 -9.03 1.02
CA LEU A 347 -9.10 -10.44 0.95
C LEU A 347 -8.49 -11.29 2.06
N VAL A 348 -7.20 -11.14 2.35
CA VAL A 348 -6.47 -12.07 3.25
C VAL A 348 -6.35 -11.58 4.69
N GLN A 349 -6.48 -10.28 4.92
CA GLN A 349 -6.39 -9.68 6.25
C GLN A 349 -7.77 -9.26 6.75
N PRO A 350 -8.02 -9.31 8.07
CA PRO A 350 -9.31 -8.90 8.60
C PRO A 350 -9.51 -7.40 8.37
N THR A 351 -10.58 -7.06 7.67
CA THR A 351 -10.96 -5.66 7.40
C THR A 351 -11.44 -4.92 8.65
N THR A 352 -11.97 -5.67 9.63
CA THR A 352 -12.40 -5.19 10.95
C THR A 352 -11.95 -6.16 12.04
N GLY A 353 -11.49 -5.63 13.17
CA GLY A 353 -11.12 -6.44 14.34
C GLY A 353 -12.34 -6.92 15.12
N VAL A 354 -12.22 -8.08 15.77
CA VAL A 354 -13.29 -8.66 16.58
C VAL A 354 -13.72 -7.71 17.69
N GLN A 355 -12.78 -7.01 18.33
CA GLN A 355 -13.08 -6.02 19.36
C GLN A 355 -14.04 -4.93 18.85
N ARG A 356 -13.88 -4.49 17.60
CA ARG A 356 -14.74 -3.46 17.00
C ARG A 356 -16.14 -3.97 16.69
N LEU A 357 -16.29 -5.22 16.27
CA LEU A 357 -17.60 -5.83 16.04
C LEU A 357 -18.40 -5.90 17.34
N TYR A 358 -17.76 -6.31 18.44
CA TYR A 358 -18.38 -6.25 19.76
C TYR A 358 -18.71 -4.83 20.23
N GLN A 359 -17.81 -3.86 20.01
CA GLN A 359 -18.09 -2.45 20.33
C GLN A 359 -19.28 -1.92 19.53
N SER A 360 -19.39 -2.29 18.25
CA SER A 360 -20.53 -1.96 17.37
C SER A 360 -21.83 -2.51 17.94
N ALA A 361 -21.82 -3.79 18.34
CA ALA A 361 -22.95 -4.44 18.98
C ALA A 361 -23.36 -3.73 20.27
N LEU A 362 -22.41 -3.42 21.14
CA LEU A 362 -22.67 -2.65 22.35
C LEU A 362 -23.27 -1.27 22.02
N HIS A 363 -22.74 -0.55 21.05
CA HIS A 363 -23.26 0.78 20.67
C HIS A 363 -24.70 0.70 20.17
N THR A 364 -25.06 -0.32 19.39
CA THR A 364 -26.44 -0.49 18.90
C THR A 364 -27.47 -0.72 20.01
N THR A 365 -27.08 -1.28 21.16
CA THR A 365 -28.02 -1.53 22.26
C THR A 365 -28.26 -0.31 23.14
N GLN A 366 -27.39 0.71 23.09
CA GLN A 366 -27.48 1.86 23.99
C GLN A 366 -28.57 2.87 23.60
N ILE A 367 -28.99 2.88 22.33
CA ILE A 367 -29.93 3.88 21.79
C ILE A 367 -30.87 3.23 20.75
N GLU A 368 -32.05 3.81 20.60
CA GLU A 368 -32.97 3.47 19.50
C GLU A 368 -32.35 3.90 18.16
N GLN A 369 -32.41 3.00 17.16
CA GLN A 369 -31.95 3.25 15.80
C GLN A 369 -33.09 3.81 14.95
N ASN A 370 -32.81 4.89 14.22
CA ASN A 370 -33.72 5.48 13.23
C ASN A 370 -33.30 5.03 11.83
N VAL A 371 -33.74 3.85 11.42
CA VAL A 371 -33.30 3.19 10.19
C VAL A 371 -33.97 3.82 8.96
N LEU A 372 -33.15 4.25 8.00
CA LEU A 372 -33.59 4.66 6.67
C LEU A 372 -34.16 3.44 5.93
N THR A 373 -35.30 3.62 5.27
CA THR A 373 -35.99 2.55 4.55
C THR A 373 -36.35 2.99 3.15
N ARG A 374 -36.80 2.06 2.30
CA ARG A 374 -37.36 2.38 0.97
C ARG A 374 -38.58 3.32 1.04
N ARG A 375 -39.21 3.47 2.21
CA ARG A 375 -40.29 4.45 2.44
C ARG A 375 -39.78 5.86 2.76
N SER A 376 -38.52 6.01 3.16
CA SER A 376 -37.91 7.31 3.46
C SER A 376 -37.90 8.16 2.19
N ARG A 377 -38.47 9.37 2.27
CA ARG A 377 -38.69 10.23 1.10
C ARG A 377 -37.55 11.22 0.93
N TRP A 378 -37.10 11.35 -0.31
CA TRP A 378 -36.22 12.44 -0.70
C TRP A 378 -36.95 13.78 -0.66
N PRO A 379 -36.30 14.87 -0.22
CA PRO A 379 -36.89 16.21 -0.27
C PRO A 379 -37.27 16.66 -1.69
N GLU A 380 -38.42 17.32 -1.79
CA GLU A 380 -38.91 17.95 -3.01
C GLU A 380 -39.10 19.45 -2.81
N SER A 381 -38.97 20.20 -3.90
CA SER A 381 -39.27 21.62 -4.00
C SER A 381 -40.32 21.84 -5.10
N GLY A 382 -40.77 23.08 -5.30
CA GLY A 382 -41.69 23.43 -6.39
C GLY A 382 -41.20 23.06 -7.81
N ASN A 383 -39.91 22.76 -7.96
CA ASN A 383 -39.26 22.38 -9.22
C ASN A 383 -38.93 20.88 -9.31
N GLY A 384 -39.49 20.05 -8.42
CA GLY A 384 -39.19 18.61 -8.36
C GLY A 384 -38.20 18.25 -7.25
N LYS A 385 -37.52 17.12 -7.41
CA LYS A 385 -36.57 16.60 -6.42
C LYS A 385 -35.40 17.57 -6.21
N VAL A 386 -35.01 17.73 -4.95
CA VAL A 386 -33.92 18.63 -4.58
C VAL A 386 -32.58 18.01 -4.97
N PRO A 387 -31.67 18.71 -5.68
CA PRO A 387 -30.35 18.16 -5.98
C PRO A 387 -29.50 17.98 -4.72
N ALA A 388 -28.72 16.90 -4.64
CA ALA A 388 -27.75 16.68 -3.57
C ALA A 388 -26.44 17.41 -3.89
N LEU A 389 -25.88 18.15 -2.92
CA LEU A 389 -24.54 18.72 -3.00
C LEU A 389 -23.66 18.07 -1.93
N ILE A 390 -22.85 17.10 -2.37
CA ILE A 390 -21.94 16.32 -1.54
C ILE A 390 -20.61 17.06 -1.43
N LEU A 391 -20.21 17.33 -0.18
CA LEU A 391 -19.01 18.06 0.18
C LEU A 391 -18.00 17.11 0.84
N GLY A 392 -16.92 16.81 0.12
CA GLY A 392 -15.71 16.24 0.70
C GLY A 392 -14.79 17.33 1.26
N ASN A 393 -13.74 16.94 1.98
CA ASN A 393 -12.76 17.87 2.56
C ASN A 393 -11.48 18.02 1.72
N GLY A 394 -11.54 17.89 0.41
CA GLY A 394 -10.40 18.12 -0.49
C GLY A 394 -10.13 19.62 -0.66
N PRO A 395 -8.88 20.03 -0.99
CA PRO A 395 -8.51 21.44 -1.19
C PRO A 395 -9.44 22.27 -2.09
N SER A 396 -10.10 21.66 -3.09
CA SER A 396 -11.04 22.36 -3.97
C SER A 396 -12.31 22.85 -3.26
N LEU A 397 -12.64 22.34 -2.06
CA LEU A 397 -13.76 22.84 -1.24
C LEU A 397 -13.64 24.35 -0.98
N LYS A 398 -12.40 24.88 -0.81
CA LYS A 398 -12.13 26.31 -0.59
C LYS A 398 -12.79 27.22 -1.64
N LYS A 399 -12.97 26.72 -2.88
CA LYS A 399 -13.61 27.48 -3.98
C LYS A 399 -15.13 27.55 -3.87
N ILE A 400 -15.74 26.62 -3.13
CA ILE A 400 -17.19 26.47 -2.99
C ILE A 400 -17.70 27.22 -1.75
N ILE A 401 -16.89 27.33 -0.69
CA ILE A 401 -17.21 28.06 0.55
C ILE A 401 -17.78 29.46 0.31
N PRO A 402 -17.21 30.33 -0.56
CA PRO A 402 -17.76 31.66 -0.79
C PRO A 402 -19.18 31.65 -1.36
N GLU A 403 -19.50 30.69 -2.24
CA GLU A 403 -20.83 30.57 -2.86
C GLU A 403 -21.85 29.96 -1.90
N LEU A 404 -21.44 29.01 -1.05
CA LEU A 404 -22.23 28.53 0.08
C LEU A 404 -22.63 29.68 1.00
N ARG A 405 -21.66 30.53 1.40
CA ARG A 405 -21.91 31.69 2.27
C ARG A 405 -22.86 32.72 1.65
N LYS A 406 -22.83 32.88 0.33
CA LYS A 406 -23.76 33.76 -0.42
C LYS A 406 -25.15 33.16 -0.59
N GLY A 407 -25.39 31.93 -0.13
CA GLY A 407 -26.66 31.23 -0.30
C GLY A 407 -26.93 30.83 -1.75
N ALA A 408 -25.89 30.68 -2.59
CA ALA A 408 -26.06 30.27 -3.98
C ALA A 408 -26.66 28.86 -4.12
N PHE A 409 -26.53 28.03 -3.07
CA PHE A 409 -26.96 26.64 -3.05
C PHE A 409 -28.10 26.38 -2.04
N ALA A 410 -28.90 27.40 -1.69
CA ALA A 410 -30.02 27.24 -0.75
C ALA A 410 -31.10 26.24 -1.23
N GLY A 411 -31.16 25.95 -2.53
CA GLY A 411 -32.00 24.92 -3.13
C GLY A 411 -31.29 23.58 -3.37
N TYR A 412 -30.19 23.30 -2.66
CA TYR A 412 -29.49 22.03 -2.67
C TYR A 412 -29.52 21.39 -1.28
N LEU A 413 -29.68 20.07 -1.24
CA LEU A 413 -29.45 19.31 -0.02
C LEU A 413 -27.93 19.20 0.21
N ILE A 414 -27.38 20.13 1.00
CA ILE A 414 -25.98 20.12 1.43
C ILE A 414 -25.67 18.92 2.33
N VAL A 415 -24.76 18.06 1.87
CA VAL A 415 -24.31 16.83 2.54
C VAL A 415 -22.82 16.94 2.86
N SER A 416 -22.47 16.96 4.14
CA SER A 416 -21.08 16.98 4.60
C SER A 416 -20.55 15.56 4.80
N CYS A 417 -19.38 15.23 4.24
CA CYS A 417 -18.75 13.92 4.39
C CYS A 417 -17.54 13.96 5.34
N GLY A 418 -17.60 13.23 6.46
CA GLY A 418 -16.49 13.10 7.41
C GLY A 418 -15.94 14.47 7.83
N THR A 419 -14.62 14.63 7.73
CA THR A 419 -13.91 15.84 8.19
C THR A 419 -14.32 17.16 7.49
N ALA A 420 -15.10 17.12 6.42
CA ALA A 420 -15.64 18.33 5.78
C ALA A 420 -16.48 19.16 6.77
N ILE A 421 -17.10 18.52 7.76
CA ILE A 421 -17.91 19.21 8.77
C ILE A 421 -17.08 20.17 9.62
N SER A 422 -15.81 19.87 9.85
CA SER A 422 -14.91 20.74 10.60
C SER A 422 -14.59 22.03 9.83
N THR A 423 -14.32 21.92 8.53
CA THR A 423 -14.12 23.09 7.67
C THR A 423 -15.39 23.93 7.58
N LEU A 424 -16.55 23.28 7.45
CA LEU A 424 -17.84 23.97 7.45
C LEU A 424 -18.13 24.68 8.78
N ALA A 425 -17.77 24.07 9.92
CA ALA A 425 -17.90 24.68 11.24
C ALA A 425 -17.01 25.91 11.41
N GLN A 426 -15.76 25.87 10.94
CA GLN A 426 -14.86 27.04 10.93
C GLN A 426 -15.43 28.19 10.10
N GLU A 427 -16.14 27.86 9.03
CA GLU A 427 -16.75 28.81 8.11
C GLU A 427 -18.19 29.22 8.51
N ASN A 428 -18.72 28.70 9.62
CA ASN A 428 -20.08 28.90 10.12
C ASN A 428 -21.17 28.55 9.09
N ILE A 429 -20.97 27.43 8.36
CA ILE A 429 -21.92 26.91 7.37
C ILE A 429 -22.50 25.60 7.89
N THR A 430 -23.76 25.59 8.31
CA THR A 430 -24.42 24.37 8.78
C THR A 430 -24.89 23.50 7.60
N PRO A 431 -24.45 22.24 7.45
CA PRO A 431 -24.97 21.34 6.43
C PRO A 431 -26.36 20.80 6.84
N HIS A 432 -27.13 20.31 5.87
CA HIS A 432 -28.41 19.67 6.18
C HIS A 432 -28.20 18.24 6.69
N LEU A 433 -27.30 17.51 6.04
CA LEU A 433 -26.90 16.16 6.42
C LEU A 433 -25.40 16.11 6.71
N HIS A 434 -25.01 15.31 7.70
CA HIS A 434 -23.64 14.92 7.90
C HIS A 434 -23.53 13.39 7.90
N LEU A 435 -22.65 12.88 7.04
CA LEU A 435 -22.39 11.45 6.90
C LEU A 435 -21.06 11.11 7.56
N GLU A 436 -21.02 9.96 8.22
CA GLU A 436 -19.81 9.41 8.82
C GLU A 436 -19.77 7.88 8.66
N LEU A 437 -18.57 7.35 8.43
CA LEU A 437 -18.26 5.92 8.42
C LEU A 437 -17.36 5.52 9.59
N GLU A 438 -16.54 6.45 10.08
CA GLU A 438 -15.52 6.16 11.08
C GLU A 438 -16.14 6.00 12.47
N TYR A 439 -16.06 4.81 13.05
CA TYR A 439 -16.53 4.51 14.41
C TYR A 439 -16.08 5.51 15.48
N PHE A 440 -14.87 6.08 15.34
CA PHE A 440 -14.34 7.10 16.23
C PHE A 440 -14.10 8.40 15.45
N ALA A 441 -15.10 9.27 15.46
CA ALA A 441 -15.05 10.58 14.80
C ALA A 441 -14.88 11.70 15.84
N GLY A 442 -13.67 11.83 16.40
CA GLY A 442 -13.39 12.79 17.48
C GLY A 442 -13.69 14.25 17.11
N HIS A 443 -13.60 14.58 15.83
CA HIS A 443 -13.91 15.90 15.28
C HIS A 443 -15.40 16.31 15.43
N LEU A 444 -16.30 15.36 15.76
CA LEU A 444 -17.71 15.63 16.03
C LEU A 444 -17.99 16.05 17.47
N SER A 445 -17.02 15.93 18.38
CA SER A 445 -17.24 16.19 19.81
C SER A 445 -17.26 17.67 20.20
N SER A 446 -16.83 18.56 19.30
CA SER A 446 -16.59 19.99 19.57
C SER A 446 -17.14 20.90 18.48
N LEU A 447 -18.26 20.51 17.86
CA LEU A 447 -18.98 21.35 16.90
C LEU A 447 -19.81 22.45 17.60
N PRO A 448 -20.12 23.57 16.92
CA PRO A 448 -21.07 24.56 17.42
C PRO A 448 -22.48 23.97 17.61
N GLU A 449 -23.24 24.48 18.58
CA GLU A 449 -24.58 23.98 18.94
C GLU A 449 -25.57 23.91 17.77
N ALA A 450 -25.48 24.84 16.82
CA ALA A 450 -26.31 24.85 15.61
C ALA A 450 -26.14 23.57 14.78
N PHE A 451 -24.94 22.98 14.72
CA PHE A 451 -24.69 21.74 13.98
C PHE A 451 -25.44 20.57 14.61
N TYR A 452 -25.41 20.45 15.94
CA TYR A 452 -26.10 19.37 16.65
C TYR A 452 -27.63 19.46 16.53
N SER A 453 -28.17 20.67 16.46
CA SER A 453 -29.62 20.91 16.42
C SER A 453 -30.20 20.93 15.01
N GLU A 454 -29.47 21.43 14.02
CA GLU A 454 -29.99 21.64 12.65
C GLU A 454 -29.52 20.57 11.66
N THR A 455 -28.35 19.96 11.86
CA THR A 455 -27.82 18.91 10.98
C THR A 455 -28.43 17.54 11.35
N THR A 456 -28.84 16.77 10.35
CA THR A 456 -29.18 15.36 10.54
C THR A 456 -27.94 14.49 10.39
N PHE A 457 -27.58 13.77 11.45
CA PHE A 457 -26.51 12.78 11.41
C PHE A 457 -26.95 11.51 10.70
N VAL A 458 -26.13 11.00 9.79
CA VAL A 458 -26.35 9.74 9.07
C VAL A 458 -25.10 8.88 9.20
N GLY A 459 -25.21 7.72 9.84
CA GLY A 459 -24.08 6.81 10.05
C GLY A 459 -24.50 5.35 10.07
N PRO A 460 -23.56 4.40 9.98
CA PRO A 460 -23.87 2.98 10.05
C PRO A 460 -24.44 2.58 11.40
N LEU A 461 -25.15 1.45 11.46
CA LEU A 461 -25.80 0.95 12.69
C LEU A 461 -24.84 0.91 13.89
N GLY A 462 -23.62 0.39 13.70
CA GLY A 462 -22.62 0.22 14.74
C GLY A 462 -21.92 1.50 15.24
N PHE A 463 -22.24 2.66 14.67
CA PHE A 463 -21.54 3.91 14.99
C PHE A 463 -21.64 4.28 16.48
N ASN A 464 -20.61 4.95 17.01
CA ASN A 464 -20.52 5.32 18.43
C ASN A 464 -21.74 6.12 18.91
N HIS A 465 -22.53 5.49 19.80
CA HIS A 465 -23.78 6.08 20.30
C HIS A 465 -23.58 7.43 21.00
N ARG A 466 -22.46 7.68 21.69
CA ARG A 466 -22.24 8.93 22.42
C ARG A 466 -22.10 10.12 21.49
N LEU A 467 -21.36 9.94 20.39
CA LEU A 467 -21.22 10.98 19.36
C LEU A 467 -22.52 11.17 18.58
N ARG A 468 -23.19 10.06 18.25
CA ARG A 468 -24.48 10.06 17.56
C ARG A 468 -25.56 10.81 18.34
N SER A 469 -25.62 10.63 19.66
CA SER A 469 -26.58 11.28 20.55
C SER A 469 -26.34 12.78 20.75
N LEU A 470 -25.23 13.34 20.26
CA LEU A 470 -25.06 14.79 20.23
C LEU A 470 -26.05 15.43 19.26
N PHE A 471 -26.39 14.75 18.17
CA PHE A 471 -27.30 15.27 17.15
C PHE A 471 -28.76 15.00 17.51
N GLN A 472 -29.61 16.03 17.41
CA GLN A 472 -31.05 15.92 17.67
C GLN A 472 -31.76 15.01 16.66
N ARG A 473 -31.26 14.97 15.42
CA ARG A 473 -31.77 14.12 14.35
C ARG A 473 -30.69 13.16 13.91
N GLN A 474 -30.98 11.88 14.03
CA GLN A 474 -30.09 10.79 13.63
C GLN A 474 -30.79 9.82 12.68
N ARG A 475 -30.01 9.23 11.79
CA ARG A 475 -30.42 8.23 10.80
C ARG A 475 -29.38 7.12 10.75
N SER A 476 -29.84 5.89 10.52
CA SER A 476 -29.00 4.70 10.39
C SER A 476 -29.27 4.02 9.05
N PHE A 477 -28.23 3.46 8.45
CA PHE A 477 -28.32 2.62 7.26
C PHE A 477 -27.52 1.34 7.50
N VAL A 478 -27.76 0.34 6.65
CA VAL A 478 -27.07 -0.96 6.69
C VAL A 478 -25.94 -0.92 5.67
N ILE A 479 -24.73 -1.29 6.09
CA ILE A 479 -23.64 -1.55 5.14
C ILE A 479 -23.75 -3.00 4.68
N ASP A 480 -24.01 -3.21 3.40
CA ASP A 480 -24.11 -4.55 2.82
C ASP A 480 -22.73 -5.21 2.74
N GLY A 481 -22.65 -6.50 3.06
CA GLY A 481 -21.38 -7.26 3.11
C GLY A 481 -20.51 -6.97 4.34
N HIS A 482 -20.88 -6.04 5.22
CA HIS A 482 -20.13 -5.77 6.45
C HIS A 482 -20.49 -6.79 7.55
N PRO A 483 -19.51 -7.50 8.18
CA PRO A 483 -19.80 -8.60 9.10
C PRO A 483 -20.68 -8.25 10.30
N PHE A 484 -20.68 -6.99 10.73
CA PHE A 484 -21.59 -6.55 11.77
C PHE A 484 -23.03 -6.44 11.26
N ASP A 485 -23.22 -5.70 10.17
CA ASP A 485 -24.50 -5.28 9.61
C ASP A 485 -25.35 -6.45 9.08
N GLU A 486 -24.71 -7.52 8.58
CA GLU A 486 -25.38 -8.70 8.05
C GLU A 486 -26.24 -9.46 9.07
N VAL A 487 -25.89 -9.35 10.35
CA VAL A 487 -26.49 -10.14 11.43
C VAL A 487 -27.22 -9.28 12.46
N VAL A 488 -27.37 -7.98 12.22
CA VAL A 488 -28.08 -7.08 13.15
C VAL A 488 -29.57 -7.45 13.17
N PRO A 489 -30.12 -7.79 14.36
CA PRO A 489 -31.48 -8.27 14.43
C PRO A 489 -32.50 -7.12 14.35
N HIS A 490 -33.73 -7.48 13.98
CA HIS A 490 -34.90 -6.59 13.94
C HIS A 490 -34.77 -5.39 12.99
N ILE A 491 -33.75 -5.36 12.15
CA ILE A 491 -33.65 -4.40 11.06
C ILE A 491 -34.80 -4.64 10.07
N PRO A 492 -35.52 -3.60 9.65
CA PRO A 492 -36.59 -3.75 8.67
C PRO A 492 -36.11 -4.38 7.36
N ASP A 493 -36.91 -5.28 6.79
CA ASP A 493 -36.62 -5.91 5.48
C ASP A 493 -36.46 -4.88 4.34
N ASP A 494 -37.05 -3.69 4.50
CA ASP A 494 -36.96 -2.60 3.56
C ASP A 494 -35.95 -1.50 3.96
N ALA A 495 -35.05 -1.79 4.89
CA ALA A 495 -33.94 -0.90 5.22
C ALA A 495 -33.07 -0.59 4.00
N ILE A 496 -32.54 0.63 3.94
CA ILE A 496 -31.59 1.03 2.91
C ILE A 496 -30.25 0.32 3.19
N ARG A 497 -29.80 -0.48 2.20
CA ARG A 497 -28.52 -1.18 2.21
C ARG A 497 -27.57 -0.54 1.20
N VAL A 498 -26.36 -0.23 1.64
CA VAL A 498 -25.29 0.45 0.87
C VAL A 498 -24.17 -0.55 0.62
N THR A 499 -23.86 -0.83 -0.64
CA THR A 499 -22.92 -1.89 -1.06
C THR A 499 -21.49 -1.39 -1.27
N GLU A 500 -21.32 -0.13 -1.62
CA GLU A 500 -20.08 0.51 -2.06
C GLU A 500 -19.76 1.72 -1.14
N ALA A 501 -19.95 1.54 0.16
CA ALA A 501 -19.79 2.59 1.17
C ALA A 501 -18.32 3.04 1.35
N PHE A 502 -17.35 2.19 0.99
CA PHE A 502 -15.93 2.38 1.24
C PHE A 502 -15.18 2.82 -0.04
N PRO A 503 -13.91 3.27 0.03
CA PRO A 503 -13.08 3.48 1.22
C PRO A 503 -13.30 4.84 1.93
N THR A 504 -14.03 5.79 1.32
CA THR A 504 -14.25 7.12 1.92
C THR A 504 -15.73 7.43 2.12
N VAL A 505 -16.03 8.38 3.01
CA VAL A 505 -17.40 8.87 3.25
C VAL A 505 -18.02 9.49 1.99
N ALA A 506 -17.22 9.97 1.04
CA ALA A 506 -17.70 10.44 -0.25
C ALA A 506 -18.26 9.29 -1.12
N ASN A 507 -17.64 8.09 -1.06
CA ASN A 507 -18.17 6.89 -1.72
C ASN A 507 -19.55 6.54 -1.16
N LEU A 508 -19.68 6.46 0.18
CA LEU A 508 -20.96 6.29 0.86
C LEU A 508 -22.00 7.30 0.39
N ALA A 509 -21.68 8.59 0.41
CA ALA A 509 -22.63 9.63 0.05
C ALA A 509 -23.09 9.51 -1.41
N ALA A 510 -22.15 9.28 -2.33
CA ALA A 510 -22.44 9.15 -3.75
C ALA A 510 -23.39 7.99 -4.07
N GLU A 511 -23.33 6.89 -3.31
CA GLU A 511 -24.23 5.76 -3.47
C GLU A 511 -25.55 5.93 -2.69
N LEU A 512 -25.50 6.49 -1.48
CA LEU A 512 -26.66 6.60 -0.61
C LEU A 512 -27.69 7.62 -1.12
N MET A 513 -27.25 8.76 -1.67
CA MET A 513 -28.18 9.83 -2.08
C MET A 513 -29.18 9.36 -3.16
N PRO A 514 -28.76 8.70 -4.25
CA PRO A 514 -29.72 8.15 -5.22
C PRO A 514 -30.63 7.06 -4.66
N LYS A 515 -30.13 6.19 -3.76
CA LYS A 515 -30.97 5.18 -3.08
C LYS A 515 -32.08 5.80 -2.25
N LEU A 516 -31.85 6.99 -1.71
CA LEU A 516 -32.87 7.77 -0.99
C LEU A 516 -33.79 8.55 -1.93
N GLY A 517 -33.40 8.72 -3.20
CA GLY A 517 -34.26 9.24 -4.26
C GLY A 517 -33.68 10.41 -5.06
N ALA A 518 -32.47 10.90 -4.76
CA ALA A 518 -31.82 11.96 -5.52
C ALA A 518 -31.65 11.56 -7.00
N ASP A 519 -32.00 12.45 -7.92
CA ASP A 519 -31.80 12.26 -9.36
C ASP A 519 -30.63 13.10 -9.91
N SER A 520 -30.15 14.09 -9.16
CA SER A 520 -29.00 14.93 -9.49
C SER A 520 -28.07 15.03 -8.28
N VAL A 521 -26.80 14.67 -8.48
CA VAL A 521 -25.77 14.63 -7.45
C VAL A 521 -24.58 15.48 -7.89
N PHE A 522 -24.20 16.46 -7.07
CA PHE A 522 -23.07 17.34 -7.29
C PHE A 522 -21.95 17.02 -6.29
N LEU A 523 -20.75 16.75 -6.80
CA LEU A 523 -19.56 16.38 -6.05
C LEU A 523 -18.61 17.58 -5.98
N ALA A 524 -18.31 18.04 -4.77
CA ALA A 524 -17.40 19.17 -4.53
C ALA A 524 -16.44 18.86 -3.38
N GLY A 525 -15.17 19.28 -3.50
CA GLY A 525 -14.17 18.99 -2.48
C GLY A 525 -13.81 17.50 -2.41
N ILE A 526 -13.98 16.73 -3.49
CA ILE A 526 -13.63 15.30 -3.55
C ILE A 526 -12.45 15.15 -4.51
N ASP A 527 -11.30 15.67 -4.11
CA ASP A 527 -10.13 15.73 -5.00
C ASP A 527 -9.42 14.38 -5.12
N LEU A 528 -9.27 13.63 -4.02
CA LEU A 528 -8.52 12.36 -4.01
C LEU A 528 -7.09 12.51 -4.58
N ALA A 529 -6.49 13.69 -4.39
CA ALA A 529 -5.14 14.03 -4.81
C ALA A 529 -4.57 15.11 -3.87
N PHE A 530 -3.24 15.20 -3.80
CA PHE A 530 -2.54 16.24 -3.07
C PHE A 530 -2.41 17.50 -3.94
N LYS A 531 -2.57 18.68 -3.32
CA LYS A 531 -2.24 19.98 -3.93
C LYS A 531 -1.06 20.59 -3.17
N GLY A 532 0.16 20.36 -3.68
CA GLY A 532 1.38 20.61 -2.89
C GLY A 532 1.46 19.63 -1.72
N SER A 533 1.56 20.14 -0.48
CA SER A 533 1.53 19.32 0.74
C SER A 533 0.13 19.10 1.32
N GLU A 534 -0.90 19.80 0.82
CA GLU A 534 -2.26 19.74 1.35
C GLU A 534 -3.07 18.61 0.70
N HIS A 535 -3.76 17.81 1.52
CA HIS A 535 -4.82 16.90 1.08
C HIS A 535 -6.19 17.24 1.70
N HIS A 536 -6.24 18.29 2.53
CA HIS A 536 -7.46 18.79 3.15
C HIS A 536 -7.63 20.31 3.00
N ALA A 537 -8.88 20.80 3.00
CA ALA A 537 -9.16 22.23 2.90
C ALA A 537 -8.91 23.01 4.21
N GLY A 538 -8.78 22.34 5.37
CA GLY A 538 -8.47 22.91 6.69
C GLY A 538 -9.13 22.14 7.84
N GLY A 539 -8.63 22.31 9.09
CA GLY A 539 -9.19 21.70 10.32
C GLY A 539 -8.13 21.17 11.30
N GLU A 540 -8.22 21.54 12.59
CA GLU A 540 -7.18 21.31 13.62
C GLU A 540 -6.83 19.83 13.87
N MET A 541 -7.77 18.89 13.64
CA MET A 541 -7.58 17.49 14.05
C MET A 541 -6.84 16.61 13.02
N TYR A 542 -6.64 17.09 11.79
CA TYR A 542 -5.97 16.36 10.70
C TYR A 542 -4.90 17.21 10.00
N GLU A 543 -4.27 18.14 10.71
CA GLU A 543 -3.13 18.92 10.20
C GLU A 543 -1.84 18.11 10.00
N GLN A 544 -1.84 16.77 10.15
CA GLN A 544 -0.62 15.98 10.31
C GLN A 544 -0.54 14.73 9.43
N THR A 545 -0.60 14.91 8.11
CA THR A 545 0.16 14.04 7.19
C THR A 545 0.42 14.79 5.89
N SER A 546 1.44 15.64 5.89
CA SER A 546 1.92 16.27 4.65
C SER A 546 2.26 15.21 3.60
N PHE A 547 2.24 15.58 2.31
CA PHE A 547 2.75 14.75 1.22
C PHE A 547 4.10 14.09 1.57
N GLU A 548 5.01 14.84 2.18
CA GLU A 548 6.31 14.33 2.63
C GLU A 548 6.18 13.29 3.75
N GLN A 549 5.34 13.52 4.77
CA GLN A 549 5.11 12.54 5.83
C GLN A 549 4.48 11.23 5.31
N TYR A 550 3.58 11.31 4.33
CA TYR A 550 3.04 10.12 3.67
C TYR A 550 4.12 9.41 2.85
N LYS A 551 4.90 10.15 2.06
CA LYS A 551 6.01 9.61 1.28
C LYS A 551 7.04 8.89 2.15
N HIS A 552 7.42 9.47 3.29
CA HIS A 552 8.35 8.87 4.25
C HIS A 552 7.80 7.62 4.97
N SER A 553 6.48 7.52 5.17
CA SER A 553 5.87 6.41 5.94
C SER A 553 5.35 5.25 5.09
N SER A 554 4.99 5.50 3.84
CA SER A 554 4.36 4.51 2.94
C SER A 554 5.22 4.09 1.75
N GLY A 555 6.34 4.78 1.50
CA GLY A 555 7.26 4.43 0.43
C GLY A 555 6.72 4.68 -0.99
N GLY A 556 5.73 5.55 -1.17
CA GLY A 556 5.35 5.98 -2.51
C GLY A 556 4.03 6.75 -2.59
N ALA A 557 4.13 8.04 -2.91
CA ALA A 557 3.00 8.74 -3.51
C ALA A 557 2.96 8.40 -5.01
N ILE A 558 1.75 8.22 -5.54
CA ILE A 558 1.55 7.80 -6.93
C ILE A 558 1.31 9.05 -7.77
N GLU A 559 1.98 9.14 -8.92
CA GLU A 559 1.65 10.16 -9.92
C GLU A 559 0.42 9.71 -10.73
N ALA A 560 -0.54 10.61 -10.85
CA ALA A 560 -1.75 10.41 -11.62
C ALA A 560 -2.11 11.68 -12.38
N VAL A 561 -2.98 11.54 -13.38
CA VAL A 561 -3.48 12.68 -14.16
C VAL A 561 -4.82 13.12 -13.57
N ASN A 562 -4.93 14.41 -13.25
CA ASN A 562 -6.17 15.01 -12.75
C ASN A 562 -7.17 15.31 -13.89
N VAL A 563 -8.34 15.86 -13.53
CA VAL A 563 -9.40 16.23 -14.50
C VAL A 563 -8.97 17.24 -15.57
N ASP A 564 -7.95 18.05 -15.31
CA ASP A 564 -7.41 19.07 -16.23
C ASP A 564 -6.26 18.55 -17.10
N GLY A 565 -5.91 17.26 -17.00
CA GLY A 565 -4.76 16.69 -17.73
C GLY A 565 -3.40 17.00 -17.11
N GLN A 566 -3.37 17.51 -15.88
CA GLN A 566 -2.14 17.83 -15.14
C GLN A 566 -1.70 16.65 -14.28
N LEU A 567 -0.38 16.48 -14.15
CA LEU A 567 0.21 15.52 -13.22
C LEU A 567 0.00 16.00 -11.78
N VAL A 568 -0.54 15.11 -10.95
CA VAL A 568 -0.76 15.32 -9.52
C VAL A 568 -0.25 14.11 -8.75
N HIS A 569 0.09 14.33 -7.48
CA HIS A 569 0.37 13.22 -6.58
C HIS A 569 -0.90 12.74 -5.89
N THR A 570 -0.98 11.45 -5.65
CA THR A 570 -2.07 10.79 -4.93
C THR A 570 -1.54 9.60 -4.13
N LYS A 571 -2.44 8.82 -3.52
CA LYS A 571 -2.13 7.61 -2.76
C LYS A 571 -3.04 6.46 -3.16
N ARG A 572 -2.65 5.23 -2.81
CA ARG A 572 -3.35 4.00 -3.21
C ARG A 572 -4.84 4.03 -2.86
N GLU A 573 -5.18 4.46 -1.64
CA GLU A 573 -6.55 4.51 -1.15
C GLU A 573 -7.40 5.54 -1.90
N PHE A 574 -6.77 6.62 -2.39
CA PHE A 574 -7.44 7.65 -3.18
C PHE A 574 -7.71 7.20 -4.62
N ILE A 575 -6.77 6.47 -5.24
CA ILE A 575 -7.01 5.84 -6.55
C ILE A 575 -8.16 4.83 -6.44
N PHE A 576 -8.12 3.97 -5.43
CA PHE A 576 -9.19 3.01 -5.17
C PHE A 576 -10.53 3.71 -4.95
N SER A 577 -10.56 4.78 -4.14
CA SER A 577 -11.76 5.61 -3.95
C SER A 577 -12.31 6.19 -5.26
N ALA A 578 -11.44 6.70 -6.14
CA ALA A 578 -11.84 7.27 -7.43
C ALA A 578 -12.39 6.19 -8.37
N GLN A 579 -11.76 5.02 -8.43
CA GLN A 579 -12.27 3.85 -9.19
C GLN A 579 -13.63 3.39 -8.66
N GLN A 580 -13.78 3.38 -7.33
CA GLN A 580 -15.02 3.00 -6.68
C GLN A 580 -16.14 4.02 -6.94
N LEU A 581 -15.84 5.32 -6.99
CA LEU A 581 -16.81 6.34 -7.44
C LEU A 581 -17.24 6.12 -8.89
N LYS A 582 -16.31 5.81 -9.80
CA LYS A 582 -16.66 5.48 -11.20
C LYS A 582 -17.64 4.31 -11.27
N LYS A 583 -17.38 3.26 -10.50
CA LYS A 583 -18.26 2.07 -10.41
C LYS A 583 -19.64 2.44 -9.87
N ILE A 584 -19.72 3.20 -8.77
CA ILE A 584 -21.00 3.67 -8.18
C ILE A 584 -21.83 4.45 -9.21
N ILE A 585 -21.20 5.37 -9.94
CA ILE A 585 -21.85 6.22 -10.95
C ILE A 585 -22.36 5.36 -12.11
N GLN A 586 -21.54 4.43 -12.60
CA GLN A 586 -21.94 3.50 -13.68
C GLN A 586 -23.11 2.59 -13.27
N GLN A 587 -23.19 2.21 -12.00
CA GLN A 587 -24.26 1.38 -11.44
C GLN A 587 -25.54 2.17 -11.07
N SER A 588 -25.51 3.51 -11.20
CA SER A 588 -26.62 4.40 -10.82
C SER A 588 -27.18 5.17 -12.03
N PRO A 589 -27.66 4.50 -13.10
CA PRO A 589 -28.02 5.14 -14.37
C PRO A 589 -29.23 6.10 -14.26
N THR A 590 -29.99 6.02 -13.17
CA THR A 590 -31.16 6.88 -12.92
C THR A 590 -30.79 8.23 -12.30
N ALA A 591 -29.54 8.42 -11.86
CA ALA A 591 -29.06 9.66 -11.28
C ALA A 591 -27.96 10.28 -12.16
N GLN A 592 -27.99 11.59 -12.31
CA GLN A 592 -26.94 12.36 -12.98
C GLN A 592 -25.91 12.81 -11.96
N TYR A 593 -24.64 12.63 -12.30
CA TYR A 593 -23.53 13.03 -11.46
C TYR A 593 -22.71 14.12 -12.11
N PHE A 594 -22.48 15.19 -11.37
CA PHE A 594 -21.67 16.33 -11.75
C PHE A 594 -20.54 16.52 -10.74
N SER A 595 -19.35 16.89 -11.18
CA SER A 595 -18.21 17.19 -10.31
C SER A 595 -17.61 18.55 -10.62
N ILE A 596 -17.26 19.30 -9.59
CA ILE A 596 -16.43 20.51 -9.66
C ILE A 596 -15.08 20.33 -8.94
N SER A 597 -14.77 19.10 -8.51
CA SER A 597 -13.50 18.79 -7.84
C SER A 597 -12.34 18.77 -8.85
N GLU A 598 -11.14 19.18 -8.43
CA GLU A 598 -9.99 19.44 -9.32
C GLU A 598 -8.93 18.33 -9.30
N GLY A 599 -9.19 17.25 -8.55
CA GLY A 599 -8.27 16.12 -8.43
C GLY A 599 -8.55 15.00 -9.42
N LEU A 600 -8.57 13.75 -8.95
CA LEU A 600 -8.67 12.58 -9.83
C LEU A 600 -10.03 12.52 -10.55
N PRO A 601 -10.09 11.95 -11.77
CA PRO A 601 -11.35 11.73 -12.47
C PRO A 601 -12.27 10.79 -11.68
N LEU A 602 -13.46 11.27 -11.32
CA LEU A 602 -14.42 10.53 -10.49
C LEU A 602 -15.44 9.71 -11.30
N GLY A 603 -15.50 9.89 -12.63
CA GLY A 603 -16.52 9.29 -13.51
C GLY A 603 -17.81 10.11 -13.67
N ALA A 604 -17.92 11.24 -12.96
CA ALA A 604 -18.99 12.23 -13.11
C ALA A 604 -18.70 13.22 -14.26
N GLU A 605 -19.73 13.89 -14.77
CA GLU A 605 -19.58 15.01 -15.71
C GLU A 605 -18.87 16.18 -15.02
N VAL A 606 -17.79 16.68 -15.60
CA VAL A 606 -17.00 17.79 -15.01
C VAL A 606 -17.63 19.13 -15.37
N LEU A 607 -18.00 19.92 -14.34
CA LEU A 607 -18.56 21.26 -14.47
C LEU A 607 -17.55 22.33 -14.06
N LYS A 608 -17.60 23.48 -14.73
CA LYS A 608 -16.84 24.68 -14.31
C LYS A 608 -17.49 25.41 -13.14
N GLN A 609 -18.81 25.31 -13.01
CA GLN A 609 -19.59 25.96 -11.97
C GLN A 609 -20.86 25.15 -11.67
N ILE A 610 -21.24 25.06 -10.40
CA ILE A 610 -22.53 24.52 -9.99
C ILE A 610 -23.60 25.60 -10.21
N PRO A 611 -24.72 25.31 -10.91
CA PRO A 611 -25.81 26.27 -11.08
C PRO A 611 -26.32 26.80 -9.74
N ALA A 612 -26.62 28.10 -9.65
CA ALA A 612 -27.25 28.63 -8.45
C ALA A 612 -28.71 28.15 -8.38
N ASN A 613 -29.13 27.67 -7.21
CA ASN A 613 -30.51 27.33 -6.93
C ASN A 613 -30.85 27.83 -5.52
N ARG A 614 -31.95 28.56 -5.39
CA ARG A 614 -32.41 29.18 -4.15
C ARG A 614 -33.83 28.77 -3.75
N ALA A 615 -34.37 27.73 -4.40
CA ALA A 615 -35.67 27.19 -4.03
C ALA A 615 -35.63 26.67 -2.59
N LEU A 616 -36.55 27.12 -1.74
CA LEU A 616 -36.66 26.62 -0.37
C LEU A 616 -37.35 25.26 -0.36
N PHE A 617 -36.93 24.40 0.57
CA PHE A 617 -37.49 23.07 0.76
C PHE A 617 -37.32 22.64 2.23
N ASP A 618 -38.02 21.59 2.64
CA ASP A 618 -37.78 20.93 3.92
C ASP A 618 -36.76 19.82 3.72
N ALA A 619 -35.62 19.91 4.40
CA ALA A 619 -34.50 18.98 4.26
C ALA A 619 -34.72 17.63 4.97
N GLU A 620 -35.86 17.45 5.66
CA GLU A 620 -36.09 16.24 6.45
C GLU A 620 -36.32 14.99 5.58
N ILE A 621 -35.56 13.92 5.86
CA ILE A 621 -35.75 12.60 5.25
C ILE A 621 -36.57 11.73 6.22
N THR A 622 -37.85 11.56 5.89
CA THR A 622 -38.86 10.80 6.66
C THR A 622 -39.85 10.07 5.75
N PRO A 623 -40.62 9.08 6.25
CA PRO A 623 -40.50 8.44 7.56
C PRO A 623 -39.23 7.58 7.69
N VAL A 624 -38.90 7.25 8.94
CA VAL A 624 -37.86 6.26 9.30
C VAL A 624 -38.48 5.16 10.13
N SER A 625 -37.87 3.98 10.11
CA SER A 625 -38.26 2.89 10.99
C SER A 625 -37.44 2.96 12.28
N ARG A 626 -38.13 2.99 13.43
CA ARG A 626 -37.50 2.93 14.74
C ARG A 626 -37.24 1.48 15.14
N CYS A 627 -36.04 1.18 15.59
CA CYS A 627 -35.62 -0.16 15.98
C CYS A 627 -34.77 -0.13 17.24
N THR A 628 -35.13 -0.92 18.24
CA THR A 628 -34.30 -1.16 19.43
C THR A 628 -33.63 -2.52 19.28
N ILE A 629 -32.30 -2.55 19.33
CA ILE A 629 -31.52 -3.77 19.13
C ILE A 629 -31.23 -4.41 20.48
N GLN A 630 -31.56 -5.69 20.64
CA GLN A 630 -31.31 -6.48 21.85
C GLN A 630 -30.76 -7.86 21.48
N TRP A 631 -29.43 -8.00 21.54
CA TRP A 631 -28.75 -9.23 21.16
C TRP A 631 -29.07 -10.43 22.07
N SER A 632 -29.25 -10.18 23.38
CA SER A 632 -29.48 -11.22 24.40
C SER A 632 -30.83 -11.93 24.31
N GLN A 633 -31.88 -11.29 23.78
CA GLN A 633 -33.24 -11.87 23.76
C GLN A 633 -33.47 -12.90 22.65
N LEU A 634 -32.50 -13.09 21.77
CA LEU A 634 -32.64 -13.87 20.54
C LEU A 634 -31.96 -15.25 20.61
N GLY A 635 -31.29 -15.56 21.72
CA GLY A 635 -30.54 -16.80 21.89
C GLY A 635 -29.32 -16.91 20.97
N TYR A 636 -28.77 -15.79 20.51
CA TYR A 636 -27.52 -15.74 19.75
C TYR A 636 -26.32 -15.84 20.70
N ASN A 637 -25.41 -16.77 20.43
CA ASN A 637 -24.11 -16.82 21.05
C ASN A 637 -23.18 -15.83 20.37
N CYS A 638 -22.91 -14.71 21.04
CA CYS A 638 -21.90 -13.77 20.60
C CYS A 638 -20.52 -14.18 21.08
N ASP A 639 -20.34 -15.11 22.01
CA ASP A 639 -19.03 -15.50 22.55
C ASP A 639 -18.20 -16.29 21.52
N SER A 640 -17.02 -15.76 21.18
CA SER A 640 -16.07 -16.40 20.27
C SER A 640 -14.83 -16.97 20.97
N THR A 641 -14.82 -17.07 22.30
CA THR A 641 -13.68 -17.57 23.11
C THR A 641 -13.22 -18.95 22.70
N ALA A 642 -14.15 -19.87 22.43
CA ALA A 642 -13.85 -21.25 22.04
C ALA A 642 -12.88 -21.36 20.85
N TYR A 643 -12.94 -20.42 19.89
CA TYR A 643 -12.04 -20.41 18.72
C TYR A 643 -10.62 -19.96 19.07
N PHE A 644 -10.48 -19.03 20.02
CA PHE A 644 -9.17 -18.60 20.51
C PHE A 644 -8.56 -19.67 21.44
N ASP A 645 -9.39 -20.39 22.18
CA ASP A 645 -8.96 -21.56 22.97
C ASP A 645 -8.45 -22.69 22.08
N GLU A 646 -9.09 -22.95 20.94
CA GLU A 646 -8.59 -23.93 19.96
C GLU A 646 -7.21 -23.53 19.41
N LEU A 647 -7.01 -22.26 19.03
CA LEU A 647 -5.70 -21.77 18.58
C LEU A 647 -4.63 -21.87 19.68
N LYS A 648 -5.01 -21.63 20.94
CA LYS A 648 -4.12 -21.80 22.10
C LYS A 648 -3.71 -23.26 22.27
N ASP A 649 -4.64 -24.20 22.14
CA ASP A 649 -4.35 -25.62 22.24
C ASP A 649 -3.41 -26.07 21.11
N ILE A 650 -3.57 -25.53 19.90
CA ILE A 650 -2.67 -25.77 18.75
C ILE A 650 -1.22 -25.35 19.07
N CYS A 651 -1.00 -24.27 19.83
CA CYS A 651 0.35 -23.85 20.25
C CYS A 651 1.10 -24.91 21.08
N LEU A 652 0.37 -25.83 21.70
CA LEU A 652 0.92 -26.89 22.56
C LEU A 652 1.10 -28.24 21.82
N MET A 653 0.65 -28.33 20.57
CA MET A 653 0.71 -29.55 19.77
C MET A 653 2.10 -29.75 19.12
N GLN A 654 2.35 -30.98 18.68
CA GLN A 654 3.48 -31.27 17.79
C GLN A 654 3.25 -30.59 16.41
N PRO A 655 4.31 -30.13 15.72
CA PRO A 655 4.21 -29.38 14.47
C PRO A 655 3.30 -30.00 13.41
N GLU A 656 3.40 -31.31 13.18
CA GLU A 656 2.62 -31.99 12.14
C GLU A 656 1.12 -32.01 12.46
N LEU A 657 0.76 -32.18 13.73
CA LEU A 657 -0.63 -32.16 14.18
C LEU A 657 -1.19 -30.74 14.17
N ALA A 658 -0.39 -29.77 14.64
CA ALA A 658 -0.74 -28.35 14.60
C ALA A 658 -1.04 -27.91 13.15
N GLN A 659 -0.19 -28.28 12.20
CA GLN A 659 -0.38 -28.02 10.78
C GLN A 659 -1.71 -28.57 10.27
N GLN A 660 -2.05 -29.83 10.57
CA GLN A 660 -3.33 -30.43 10.17
C GLN A 660 -4.56 -29.70 10.74
N HIS A 661 -4.49 -29.24 11.98
CA HIS A 661 -5.56 -28.45 12.60
C HIS A 661 -5.70 -27.07 11.94
N LEU A 662 -4.59 -26.39 11.66
CA LEU A 662 -4.60 -25.06 11.03
C LEU A 662 -5.14 -25.11 9.60
N TYR A 663 -4.78 -26.13 8.82
CA TYR A 663 -5.37 -26.35 7.49
C TYR A 663 -6.88 -26.56 7.57
N ARG A 664 -7.35 -27.37 8.52
CA ARG A 664 -8.79 -27.54 8.74
C ARG A 664 -9.45 -26.23 9.08
N LEU A 665 -8.90 -25.41 9.97
CA LEU A 665 -9.47 -24.09 10.30
C LEU A 665 -9.59 -23.17 9.07
N LEU A 666 -8.62 -23.18 8.17
CA LEU A 666 -8.67 -22.41 6.92
C LEU A 666 -9.76 -22.92 5.98
N GLU A 667 -9.91 -24.23 5.81
CA GLU A 667 -10.96 -24.85 4.97
C GLU A 667 -12.37 -24.70 5.55
N ASP A 668 -12.53 -24.87 6.86
CA ASP A 668 -13.82 -24.81 7.54
C ASP A 668 -14.39 -23.37 7.55
N SER A 669 -13.50 -22.37 7.51
CA SER A 669 -13.87 -20.96 7.58
C SER A 669 -14.75 -20.48 6.41
N ASP A 670 -14.75 -21.14 5.25
CA ASP A 670 -15.63 -20.79 4.11
C ASP A 670 -17.02 -21.44 4.24
N THR A 671 -17.04 -22.74 4.56
CA THR A 671 -18.28 -23.53 4.67
C THR A 671 -19.12 -23.09 5.88
N GLN A 672 -18.46 -22.62 6.93
CA GLN A 672 -19.11 -22.27 8.19
C GLN A 672 -19.57 -20.81 8.28
N ILE A 673 -19.01 -19.90 7.48
CA ILE A 673 -19.51 -18.51 7.39
C ILE A 673 -20.92 -18.46 6.79
N LEU A 674 -21.14 -19.20 5.70
CA LEU A 674 -22.46 -19.26 5.05
C LEU A 674 -23.53 -19.88 5.95
N SER A 675 -23.15 -20.87 6.77
CA SER A 675 -24.07 -21.45 7.75
C SER A 675 -24.22 -20.57 9.00
N SER A 676 -23.17 -19.84 9.41
CA SER A 676 -23.21 -19.01 10.62
C SER A 676 -24.09 -17.76 10.45
N ASN A 677 -24.12 -17.17 9.25
CA ASN A 677 -25.08 -16.12 8.87
C ASN A 677 -26.55 -16.52 9.09
N HIS A 678 -26.83 -17.83 9.07
CA HIS A 678 -28.16 -18.40 9.31
C HIS A 678 -28.27 -19.12 10.67
N SER A 679 -27.21 -19.14 11.47
CA SER A 679 -27.13 -19.86 12.75
C SER A 679 -27.32 -18.94 13.95
N LYS A 680 -27.49 -19.54 15.13
CA LYS A 680 -27.46 -18.83 16.41
C LYS A 680 -26.05 -18.46 16.89
N ASN A 681 -24.97 -18.68 16.13
CA ASN A 681 -23.59 -18.46 16.59
C ASN A 681 -22.90 -17.31 15.82
N ILE A 682 -23.20 -16.09 16.25
CA ILE A 682 -22.72 -14.84 15.64
C ILE A 682 -21.24 -14.59 15.98
N GLY A 683 -20.79 -15.00 17.18
CA GLY A 683 -19.39 -14.86 17.58
C GLY A 683 -18.42 -15.51 16.59
N ARG A 684 -18.81 -16.67 16.03
CA ARG A 684 -18.05 -17.34 14.95
C ARG A 684 -17.94 -16.49 13.69
N PHE A 685 -19.05 -15.90 13.25
CA PHE A 685 -19.05 -15.10 12.03
C PHE A 685 -18.15 -13.87 12.17
N TRP A 686 -18.23 -13.19 13.32
CA TRP A 686 -17.40 -12.03 13.62
C TRP A 686 -15.91 -12.35 13.73
N SER A 687 -15.53 -13.52 14.24
CA SER A 687 -14.13 -13.90 14.40
C SER A 687 -13.52 -14.61 13.19
N ALA A 688 -14.32 -15.09 12.24
CA ALA A 688 -13.86 -15.99 11.18
C ALA A 688 -12.69 -15.44 10.35
N SER A 689 -12.72 -14.15 9.97
CA SER A 689 -11.62 -13.56 9.20
C SER A 689 -10.34 -13.44 10.03
N LEU A 690 -10.44 -13.06 11.31
CA LEU A 690 -9.29 -12.96 12.20
C LEU A 690 -8.67 -14.33 12.47
N ILE A 691 -9.51 -15.35 12.72
CA ILE A 691 -9.06 -16.73 12.92
C ILE A 691 -8.36 -17.26 11.68
N ALA A 692 -8.89 -17.00 10.47
CA ALA A 692 -8.23 -17.40 9.23
C ALA A 692 -6.85 -16.76 9.08
N SER A 693 -6.71 -15.45 9.35
CA SER A 693 -5.41 -14.78 9.26
C SER A 693 -4.42 -15.24 10.34
N LEU A 694 -4.87 -15.46 11.58
CA LEU A 694 -4.04 -16.04 12.64
C LEU A 694 -3.61 -17.46 12.27
N ALA A 695 -4.53 -18.30 11.78
CA ALA A 695 -4.23 -19.66 11.38
C ALA A 695 -3.21 -19.69 10.23
N SER A 696 -3.39 -18.82 9.22
CA SER A 696 -2.45 -18.64 8.12
C SER A 696 -1.06 -18.27 8.63
N LEU A 697 -0.94 -17.28 9.52
CA LEU A 697 0.36 -16.86 10.05
C LEU A 697 1.02 -17.92 10.94
N MET A 698 0.26 -18.58 11.81
CA MET A 698 0.75 -19.68 12.65
C MET A 698 1.23 -20.85 11.80
N LEU A 699 0.53 -21.16 10.72
CA LEU A 699 0.94 -22.18 9.77
C LEU A 699 2.28 -21.83 9.12
N ARG A 700 2.49 -20.56 8.73
CA ARG A 700 3.78 -20.09 8.20
C ARG A 700 4.93 -20.23 9.19
N HIS A 701 4.69 -20.01 10.49
CA HIS A 701 5.69 -20.24 11.53
C HIS A 701 6.09 -21.71 11.62
N ILE A 702 5.10 -22.60 11.64
CA ILE A 702 5.33 -24.05 11.69
C ILE A 702 6.07 -24.54 10.45
N GLU A 703 5.72 -24.05 9.25
CA GLU A 703 6.38 -24.40 7.98
C GLU A 703 7.88 -24.03 7.97
N LYS A 704 8.32 -23.06 8.79
CA LYS A 704 9.74 -22.72 8.94
C LYS A 704 10.49 -23.64 9.91
N ASN A 705 9.85 -24.65 10.49
CA ASN A 705 10.35 -25.39 11.66
C ASN A 705 10.68 -24.45 12.85
N GLU A 706 10.08 -23.26 12.88
CA GLU A 706 10.21 -22.34 14.01
C GLU A 706 9.17 -22.74 15.07
N ARG A 707 9.60 -22.78 16.34
CA ARG A 707 8.64 -22.91 17.43
C ARG A 707 7.76 -21.66 17.41
N LEU A 708 6.45 -21.85 17.50
CA LEU A 708 5.52 -20.72 17.67
C LEU A 708 6.01 -19.84 18.83
N PRO A 709 5.91 -18.50 18.74
CA PRO A 709 6.46 -17.61 19.74
C PRO A 709 5.95 -17.97 21.13
N ASP A 710 6.84 -18.08 22.13
CA ASP A 710 6.47 -18.53 23.48
C ASP A 710 5.39 -17.63 24.13
N SER A 711 5.31 -16.35 23.71
CA SER A 711 4.29 -15.40 24.18
C SER A 711 2.93 -15.51 23.48
N LEU A 712 2.83 -16.30 22.40
CA LEU A 712 1.62 -16.40 21.58
C LEU A 712 0.44 -16.93 22.38
N GLU A 713 0.67 -17.98 23.18
CA GLU A 713 -0.35 -18.59 24.02
C GLU A 713 -0.97 -17.56 24.99
N ASP A 714 -0.13 -16.77 25.66
CA ASP A 714 -0.58 -15.76 26.61
C ASP A 714 -1.29 -14.58 25.93
N LYS A 715 -0.83 -14.17 24.74
CA LYS A 715 -1.52 -13.16 23.93
C LYS A 715 -2.91 -13.63 23.50
N LEU A 716 -3.06 -14.89 23.09
CA LEU A 716 -4.35 -15.49 22.74
C LEU A 716 -5.29 -15.57 23.95
N LYS A 717 -4.77 -15.92 25.15
CA LYS A 717 -5.56 -15.89 26.41
C LYS A 717 -6.08 -14.49 26.72
N ASN A 718 -5.23 -13.47 26.58
CA ASN A 718 -5.62 -12.08 26.81
C ASN A 718 -6.72 -11.64 25.84
N LEU A 719 -6.61 -11.99 24.56
CA LEU A 719 -7.63 -11.71 23.55
C LEU A 719 -8.95 -12.43 23.87
N ALA A 720 -8.91 -13.71 24.23
CA ALA A 720 -10.09 -14.48 24.64
C ALA A 720 -10.78 -13.84 25.86
N HIS A 721 -10.01 -13.44 26.88
CA HIS A 721 -10.54 -12.77 28.06
C HIS A 721 -11.22 -11.44 27.71
N LEU A 722 -10.60 -10.62 26.85
CA LEU A 722 -11.16 -9.36 26.39
C LEU A 722 -12.50 -9.58 25.66
N VAL A 723 -12.55 -10.56 24.77
CA VAL A 723 -13.76 -10.95 24.03
C VAL A 723 -14.88 -11.41 24.96
N LEU A 724 -14.55 -12.19 25.99
CA LEU A 724 -15.51 -12.62 27.01
C LEU A 724 -16.10 -11.42 27.76
N LEU A 725 -15.27 -10.44 28.13
CA LEU A 725 -15.72 -9.22 28.82
C LEU A 725 -16.67 -8.39 27.97
N TYR A 726 -16.45 -8.31 26.66
CA TYR A 726 -17.37 -7.62 25.75
C TYR A 726 -18.66 -8.40 25.55
N SER A 727 -18.56 -9.71 25.34
CA SER A 727 -19.71 -10.61 25.18
C SER A 727 -20.66 -10.52 26.37
N ALA A 728 -20.14 -10.41 27.60
CA ALA A 728 -20.93 -10.28 28.81
C ALA A 728 -21.67 -8.93 28.96
N LYS A 729 -21.30 -7.90 28.19
CA LYS A 729 -21.90 -6.56 28.23
C LYS A 729 -23.00 -6.35 27.18
N ILE A 730 -23.10 -7.27 26.22
CA ILE A 730 -24.08 -7.27 25.13
C ILE A 730 -25.27 -8.15 25.56
#